data_AF-A0A4Q2R6F7-F1
#
_entry.id   AF-A0A4Q2R6F7-F1
#
_cell.length_a   1.000
_cell.length_b   1.000
_cell.length_c   1.000
_cell.angle_alpha   90.00
_cell.angle_beta   90.00
_cell.angle_gamma   90.00
#
_symmetry.space_group_name_H-M   'P 1'
#
loop_
_entity.id
_entity.type
_entity.pdbx_description
1 polymer ?
#
loop_
_entity_poly.entity_id
_entity_poly.type
_entity_poly.pdbx_seq_one_letter_code
_entity_poly.pdbx_strand_id
1 'polypeptide(L)'
;MSQTAITLAFEQWKASQAVTGEAVLLDEFVFANVPGLDATKPVDRKETLPPAAQIVHRQAVSRKGVVNENAVVHSVVLGAEVGDFSFNWIGLINKASNTLAMIVHAPLQQKLKTKDGQQGNVLTRSFLMEYNGAQAETGINTPAETWQIDFTARMAAMDERQRLENIDLYGAAAFMGNGWLVAKNGSQYFVTAGVGYVRGLRAQLAANQNISVPAKPAKVWLDVAWTGTLTSAWGVASKITMAADLADYVQNGVQHYVFAVASIDANGNITDLRPTGDLADQALKAHEKSRNHPDATTTEKGFTKLSSATDSTSEAMAATPKAVKAAYDKGKAADDNANGRVPQTRKVNGHELKSDFNITPGDIFKLSTGIGGSADLNNFTDPGLYYQPANAQAQTGKNYPEANAGSLEVYKHAGITQIYRIYNGSRTYIRTLYSGVWSAWVKQYDAANKPSPSDIGAVNKGGDTMTGPLKVNGEVQAASANGFRIAYGDYGTFWRNDGNNLYLMLTNKGDAYGSYNALRPLWVNLVTGALQTGTPLTVNNTINADKEVTAGYTGPFAWAEQYKAKAPFFNSYSTTGASEYHPVIKQQATIAGKNSWAFSLGSLVAGDELSWHLHMKGSGAQEVNFKWDTKGNFNAPGQVNPGSYANFDSRYYTKAQTDAGYMPKTGAYTKAESDGRFQPKGSYTPAGQAYTKAESDGRFQPKGNYTPAGQAYTKAESDARYGVGKTTTGNNSAYYTHGNGAVFMQSMRNISVGNNATVTVTLPTSFPNGILGIGSSYYGTGGNNSASYWFCTPVGKNQVKIETKNCSGTFFLNVTGY
;
A
#
# COMPACT_ATOMS: atom_id res chain seq x y z
N MET A 1 38.71 5.71 -6.00
CA MET A 1 37.53 6.51 -5.58
C MET A 1 37.32 6.24 -4.10
N SER A 2 36.83 7.22 -3.33
CA SER A 2 36.49 6.99 -1.91
C SER A 2 35.31 6.03 -1.80
N GLN A 3 35.44 4.99 -0.98
CA GLN A 3 34.40 3.99 -0.77
C GLN A 3 33.53 4.40 0.42
N THR A 4 32.22 4.23 0.31
CA THR A 4 31.24 4.74 1.28
C THR A 4 30.24 3.65 1.68
N ALA A 5 29.82 3.62 2.94
CA ALA A 5 28.80 2.68 3.41
C ALA A 5 28.00 3.21 4.60
N ILE A 6 26.71 2.94 4.60
CA ILE A 6 25.83 3.07 5.78
C ILE A 6 26.01 1.81 6.64
N THR A 7 26.22 1.94 7.95
CA THR A 7 26.52 0.77 8.81
C THR A 7 25.27 -0.02 9.19
N LEU A 8 25.46 -1.28 9.63
CA LEU A 8 24.38 -2.07 10.23
C LEU A 8 23.98 -1.55 11.62
N ALA A 9 24.92 -0.94 12.36
CA ALA A 9 24.64 -0.31 13.65
C ALA A 9 23.66 0.87 13.50
N PHE A 10 23.79 1.63 12.40
CA PHE A 10 22.83 2.66 12.04
C PHE A 10 21.45 2.09 11.76
N GLU A 11 21.33 1.06 10.92
CA GLU A 11 20.04 0.46 10.56
C GLU A 11 19.29 -0.04 11.81
N GLN A 12 20.00 -0.69 12.73
CA GLN A 12 19.44 -1.18 13.99
C GLN A 12 19.01 -0.04 14.93
N TRP A 13 19.86 0.98 15.10
CA TRP A 13 19.54 2.14 15.93
C TRP A 13 18.38 2.96 15.35
N LYS A 14 18.38 3.20 14.03
CA LYS A 14 17.30 3.85 13.26
C LYS A 14 15.97 3.13 13.46
N ALA A 15 15.95 1.80 13.38
CA ALA A 15 14.77 1.00 13.67
C ALA A 15 14.28 1.18 15.12
N SER A 16 15.18 1.29 16.11
CA SER A 16 14.79 1.55 17.50
C SER A 16 14.22 2.97 17.72
N GLN A 17 14.77 3.98 17.03
CA GLN A 17 14.29 5.37 17.05
C GLN A 17 12.90 5.49 16.40
N ALA A 18 12.67 4.77 15.28
CA ALA A 18 11.36 4.68 14.63
C ALA A 18 10.28 4.03 15.53
N VAL A 19 10.66 3.11 16.42
CA VAL A 19 9.74 2.51 17.42
C VAL A 19 9.44 3.46 18.59
N THR A 20 10.39 4.31 18.98
CA THR A 20 10.18 5.31 20.06
C THR A 20 9.58 6.62 19.56
N GLY A 21 9.54 6.86 18.24
CA GLY A 21 9.06 8.11 17.64
C GLY A 21 10.07 9.26 17.71
N GLU A 22 11.34 8.95 18.03
CA GLU A 22 12.42 9.95 18.10
C GLU A 22 13.03 10.19 16.72
N ALA A 23 13.43 11.45 16.46
CA ALA A 23 14.01 11.84 15.18
C ALA A 23 15.48 11.37 15.05
N VAL A 24 15.83 10.84 13.89
CA VAL A 24 17.16 10.35 13.54
C VAL A 24 18.12 11.53 13.40
N LEU A 25 18.70 11.94 14.54
CA LEU A 25 19.67 13.03 14.61
C LEU A 25 21.07 12.52 14.30
N LEU A 26 21.75 13.13 13.32
CA LEU A 26 23.17 12.95 13.05
C LEU A 26 23.85 14.32 13.11
N ASP A 27 24.72 14.51 14.10
CA ASP A 27 25.15 15.82 14.57
C ASP A 27 26.66 15.96 14.74
N GLU A 28 27.45 14.89 14.61
CA GLU A 28 28.92 14.96 14.67
C GLU A 28 29.62 14.16 13.55
N PHE A 29 30.61 14.78 12.92
CA PHE A 29 31.60 14.12 12.07
C PHE A 29 32.85 13.77 12.87
N VAL A 30 33.39 12.57 12.61
CA VAL A 30 34.58 12.01 13.24
C VAL A 30 35.63 11.74 12.17
N PHE A 31 36.86 12.20 12.39
CA PHE A 31 38.00 12.00 11.49
C PHE A 31 39.05 11.14 12.19
N ALA A 32 39.55 10.11 11.50
CA ALA A 32 40.53 9.18 12.06
C ALA A 32 41.63 8.82 11.07
N ASN A 33 42.79 8.45 11.64
CA ASN A 33 43.94 7.90 10.92
C ASN A 33 44.09 6.42 11.27
N VAL A 34 43.56 5.55 10.43
CA VAL A 34 43.59 4.09 10.58
C VAL A 34 44.80 3.54 9.82
N PRO A 35 45.86 3.03 10.49
CA PRO A 35 47.06 2.56 9.80
C PRO A 35 46.76 1.39 8.85
N GLY A 36 47.31 1.44 7.64
CA GLY A 36 47.14 0.36 6.64
C GLY A 36 45.77 0.29 5.95
N LEU A 37 44.89 1.28 6.15
CA LEU A 37 43.57 1.33 5.52
C LEU A 37 43.67 1.40 3.98
N ASP A 38 43.11 0.40 3.30
CA ASP A 38 43.06 0.32 1.85
C ASP A 38 41.76 0.90 1.30
N ALA A 39 41.79 2.20 0.98
CA ALA A 39 40.64 2.94 0.46
C ALA A 39 40.16 2.51 -0.95
N THR A 40 40.75 1.48 -1.55
CA THR A 40 40.24 0.90 -2.81
C THR A 40 39.21 -0.21 -2.58
N LYS A 41 39.24 -0.86 -1.41
CA LYS A 41 38.32 -1.95 -1.03
C LYS A 41 36.97 -1.42 -0.54
N PRO A 42 35.85 -2.13 -0.78
CA PRO A 42 34.55 -1.78 -0.19
C PRO A 42 34.62 -1.73 1.34
N VAL A 43 33.93 -0.74 1.93
CA VAL A 43 33.83 -0.58 3.39
C VAL A 43 32.96 -1.69 4.00
N ASP A 44 33.39 -2.30 5.10
CA ASP A 44 32.55 -3.26 5.82
C ASP A 44 31.44 -2.53 6.60
N ARG A 45 30.18 -2.91 6.36
CA ARG A 45 29.01 -2.33 7.04
C ARG A 45 28.96 -2.66 8.54
N LYS A 46 29.76 -3.62 9.02
CA LYS A 46 29.94 -3.97 10.45
C LYS A 46 31.04 -3.18 11.14
N GLU A 47 31.80 -2.38 10.39
CA GLU A 47 32.89 -1.59 10.94
C GLU A 47 32.37 -0.59 11.99
N THR A 48 33.13 -0.45 13.08
CA THR A 48 32.77 0.39 14.23
C THR A 48 33.68 1.62 14.29
N LEU A 49 33.41 2.54 15.21
CA LEU A 49 34.27 3.71 15.40
C LEU A 49 35.73 3.27 15.68
N PRO A 50 36.74 3.82 14.97
CA PRO A 50 38.13 3.54 15.24
C PRO A 50 38.49 3.80 16.72
N PRO A 51 39.47 3.06 17.29
CA PRO A 51 39.94 3.28 18.65
C PRO A 51 40.27 4.75 18.91
N ALA A 52 40.01 5.24 20.13
CA ALA A 52 40.13 6.67 20.45
C ALA A 52 41.51 7.28 20.11
N ALA A 53 42.59 6.50 20.20
CA ALA A 53 43.95 6.92 19.83
C ALA A 53 44.16 7.16 18.32
N GLN A 54 43.26 6.67 17.47
CA GLN A 54 43.27 6.89 16.01
C GLN A 54 42.34 8.03 15.58
N ILE A 55 41.40 8.45 16.43
CA ILE A 55 40.51 9.58 16.16
C ILE A 55 41.31 10.88 16.37
N VAL A 56 41.49 11.63 15.29
CA VAL A 56 42.32 12.83 15.27
C VAL A 56 41.51 14.13 15.40
N HIS A 57 40.24 14.11 15.00
CA HIS A 57 39.34 15.27 15.14
C HIS A 57 37.87 14.87 15.21
N ARG A 58 37.06 15.67 15.89
CA ARG A 58 35.60 15.56 15.97
C ARG A 58 35.00 16.94 15.84
N GLN A 59 33.95 17.09 15.04
CA GLN A 59 33.30 18.38 14.83
C GLN A 59 31.82 18.24 14.50
N ALA A 60 31.00 19.14 15.04
CA ALA A 60 29.58 19.16 14.78
C ALA A 60 29.26 19.35 13.27
N VAL A 61 28.18 18.72 12.82
CA VAL A 61 27.63 18.93 11.47
C VAL A 61 27.34 20.42 11.29
N SER A 62 28.01 21.02 10.31
CA SER A 62 27.96 22.45 10.04
C SER A 62 26.73 22.85 9.22
N ARG A 63 26.27 21.99 8.31
CA ARG A 63 25.04 22.16 7.52
C ARG A 63 24.38 20.82 7.22
N LYS A 64 23.06 20.85 7.04
CA LYS A 64 22.24 19.69 6.65
C LYS A 64 21.20 20.12 5.61
N GLY A 65 20.85 19.22 4.68
CA GLY A 65 19.87 19.50 3.63
C GLY A 65 19.21 18.23 3.09
N VAL A 66 18.11 18.41 2.34
CA VAL A 66 17.39 17.31 1.67
C VAL A 66 17.66 17.34 0.17
N VAL A 67 17.92 16.18 -0.41
CA VAL A 67 18.06 15.99 -1.86
C VAL A 67 16.75 15.45 -2.44
N ASN A 68 16.14 14.48 -1.78
CA ASN A 68 14.77 14.01 -2.03
C ASN A 68 14.22 13.31 -0.76
N GLU A 69 12.98 12.82 -0.82
CA GLU A 69 12.28 12.16 0.30
C GLU A 69 13.08 11.03 0.98
N ASN A 70 13.90 10.32 0.20
CA ASN A 70 14.72 9.18 0.65
C ASN A 70 16.22 9.51 0.76
N ALA A 71 16.64 10.76 0.55
CA ALA A 71 18.05 11.14 0.55
C ALA A 71 18.31 12.49 1.22
N VAL A 72 19.08 12.47 2.30
CA VAL A 72 19.49 13.67 3.06
C VAL A 72 21.01 13.76 3.12
N VAL A 73 21.52 14.99 3.21
CA VAL A 73 22.94 15.28 3.17
C VAL A 73 23.38 16.02 4.43
N HIS A 74 24.49 15.57 5.01
CA HIS A 74 25.12 16.18 6.17
C HIS A 74 26.51 16.67 5.77
N SER A 75 26.91 17.85 6.25
CA SER A 75 28.19 18.46 5.86
C SER A 75 28.90 19.13 7.01
N VAL A 76 30.24 19.08 6.98
CA VAL A 76 31.13 19.74 7.91
C VAL A 76 32.18 20.55 7.15
N VAL A 77 32.49 21.74 7.66
CA VAL A 77 33.57 22.61 7.16
C VAL A 77 34.66 22.71 8.21
N LEU A 78 35.82 22.13 7.93
CA LEU A 78 37.02 22.28 8.76
C LEU A 78 37.79 23.52 8.30
N GLY A 79 37.68 24.63 9.04
CA GLY A 79 38.35 25.89 8.70
C GLY A 79 39.88 25.85 8.89
N ALA A 80 40.56 26.90 8.45
CA ALA A 80 42.04 26.97 8.48
C ALA A 80 42.61 27.10 9.90
N GLU A 81 41.77 27.38 10.89
CA GLU A 81 42.06 27.43 12.32
C GLU A 81 42.05 26.06 13.02
N VAL A 82 41.45 25.04 12.39
CA VAL A 82 41.40 23.64 12.87
C VAL A 82 42.76 22.96 12.67
N GLY A 83 43.20 22.25 13.72
CA GLY A 83 44.57 21.73 13.94
C GLY A 83 45.16 20.83 12.85
N ASP A 84 46.48 20.60 12.95
CA ASP A 84 47.23 19.71 12.07
C ASP A 84 46.92 18.25 12.38
N PHE A 85 46.40 17.50 11.40
CA PHE A 85 46.26 16.05 11.50
C PHE A 85 46.18 15.38 10.12
N SER A 86 46.65 14.14 10.04
CA SER A 86 46.35 13.26 8.90
C SER A 86 45.13 12.41 9.21
N PHE A 87 44.29 12.10 8.22
CA PHE A 87 43.15 11.21 8.33
C PHE A 87 42.91 10.47 7.00
N ASN A 88 42.45 9.23 7.07
CA ASN A 88 42.04 8.42 5.92
C ASN A 88 40.64 7.81 6.11
N TRP A 89 40.05 8.03 7.28
CA TRP A 89 38.76 7.53 7.68
C TRP A 89 37.89 8.69 8.15
N ILE A 90 36.63 8.70 7.71
CA ILE A 90 35.65 9.73 8.08
C ILE A 90 34.34 9.03 8.43
N GLY A 91 33.78 9.33 9.60
CA GLY A 91 32.48 8.83 10.05
C GLY A 91 31.50 9.96 10.34
N LEU A 92 30.23 9.71 10.11
CA LEU A 92 29.12 10.55 10.59
C LEU A 92 28.39 9.79 11.70
N ILE A 93 28.11 10.43 12.83
CA ILE A 93 27.54 9.78 14.01
C ILE A 93 26.37 10.56 14.62
N ASN A 94 25.57 9.88 15.43
CA ASN A 94 24.83 10.52 16.52
C ASN A 94 25.78 10.66 17.73
N LYS A 95 25.95 11.88 18.24
CA LYS A 95 26.87 12.19 19.34
C LYS A 95 26.40 11.65 20.70
N ALA A 96 25.08 11.62 20.94
CA ALA A 96 24.50 11.24 22.22
C ALA A 96 24.55 9.72 22.47
N SER A 97 24.21 8.91 21.46
CA SER A 97 24.30 7.45 21.51
C SER A 97 25.66 6.91 21.06
N ASN A 98 26.50 7.75 20.47
CA ASN A 98 27.75 7.38 19.77
C ASN A 98 27.51 6.36 18.63
N THR A 99 26.30 6.31 18.06
CA THR A 99 25.95 5.43 16.93
C THR A 99 26.65 5.89 15.65
N LEU A 100 27.46 5.02 15.06
CA LEU A 100 28.12 5.27 13.78
C LEU A 100 27.14 5.08 12.62
N ALA A 101 26.82 6.15 11.89
CA ALA A 101 25.79 6.17 10.86
C ALA A 101 26.31 5.76 9.48
N MET A 102 27.35 6.47 9.03
CA MET A 102 27.95 6.29 7.71
C MET A 102 29.46 6.44 7.80
N ILE A 103 30.17 5.66 6.99
CA ILE A 103 31.63 5.60 6.91
C ILE A 103 32.06 5.96 5.49
N VAL A 104 33.17 6.70 5.38
CA VAL A 104 33.91 6.91 4.14
C VAL A 104 35.38 6.59 4.36
N HIS A 105 35.91 5.63 3.59
CA HIS A 105 37.35 5.42 3.45
C HIS A 105 37.88 6.24 2.29
N ALA A 106 38.97 6.97 2.54
CA ALA A 106 39.65 7.79 1.56
C ALA A 106 41.16 7.56 1.61
N PRO A 107 41.92 7.85 0.53
CA PRO A 107 43.37 7.95 0.61
C PRO A 107 43.78 8.93 1.73
N LEU A 108 44.96 8.75 2.31
CA LEU A 108 45.44 9.58 3.41
C LEU A 108 45.44 11.07 3.01
N GLN A 109 44.68 11.86 3.76
CA GLN A 109 44.50 13.30 3.59
C GLN A 109 45.09 14.03 4.80
N GLN A 110 45.54 15.25 4.58
CA GLN A 110 46.07 16.11 5.64
C GLN A 110 45.19 17.34 5.82
N LYS A 111 44.78 17.58 7.07
CA LYS A 111 44.32 18.88 7.54
C LYS A 111 45.53 19.61 8.11
N LEU A 112 45.72 20.84 7.68
CA LEU A 112 46.78 21.75 8.12
C LEU A 112 46.15 23.01 8.70
N LYS A 113 46.69 23.49 9.81
CA LYS A 113 46.32 24.73 10.49
C LYS A 113 47.23 25.87 10.04
N THR A 114 46.67 27.07 9.90
CA THR A 114 47.49 28.27 9.66
C THR A 114 48.34 28.56 10.90
N LYS A 115 49.67 28.55 10.73
CA LYS A 115 50.64 28.84 11.78
C LYS A 115 51.93 29.38 11.16
N ASP A 116 52.55 30.37 11.81
CA ASP A 116 53.91 30.87 11.52
C ASP A 116 54.23 31.10 10.03
N GLY A 117 53.30 31.75 9.31
CA GLY A 117 53.44 32.07 7.89
C GLY A 117 53.10 30.94 6.91
N GLN A 118 52.82 29.72 7.38
CA GLN A 118 52.30 28.63 6.55
C GLN A 118 50.77 28.67 6.53
N GLN A 119 50.19 28.63 5.33
CA GLN A 119 48.75 28.70 5.12
C GLN A 119 48.10 27.32 5.35
N GLY A 120 47.20 27.23 6.33
CA GLY A 120 46.38 26.04 6.56
C GLY A 120 45.33 25.85 5.48
N ASN A 121 44.90 24.60 5.27
CA ASN A 121 43.85 24.28 4.29
C ASN A 121 42.46 24.27 4.94
N VAL A 122 41.44 24.59 4.14
CA VAL A 122 40.02 24.43 4.50
C VAL A 122 39.49 23.17 3.83
N LEU A 123 38.81 22.31 4.57
CA LEU A 123 38.26 21.06 4.04
C LEU A 123 36.76 20.96 4.32
N THR A 124 35.96 20.98 3.26
CA THR A 124 34.52 20.66 3.33
C THR A 124 34.30 19.20 3.02
N ARG A 125 33.50 18.49 3.82
CA ARG A 125 33.05 17.12 3.54
C ARG A 125 31.53 17.08 3.60
N SER A 126 30.94 16.30 2.70
CA SER A 126 29.49 16.17 2.54
C SER A 126 29.16 14.69 2.34
N PHE A 127 28.32 14.14 3.19
CA PHE A 127 27.87 12.75 3.14
C PHE A 127 26.40 12.74 2.72
N LEU A 128 26.12 12.10 1.59
CA LEU A 128 24.76 11.78 1.16
C LEU A 128 24.35 10.45 1.78
N MET A 129 23.30 10.45 2.59
CA MET A 129 22.70 9.24 3.15
C MET A 129 21.37 8.99 2.46
N GLU A 130 21.26 7.82 1.82
CA GLU A 130 20.06 7.37 1.13
C GLU A 130 19.47 6.17 1.86
N TYR A 131 18.22 6.30 2.30
CA TYR A 131 17.41 5.24 2.89
C TYR A 131 15.93 5.64 2.88
N ASN A 132 15.03 4.66 2.88
CA ASN A 132 13.59 4.91 2.81
C ASN A 132 13.13 5.81 3.97
N GLY A 133 12.41 6.89 3.65
CA GLY A 133 11.89 7.87 4.61
C GLY A 133 12.91 8.86 5.19
N ALA A 134 14.13 8.97 4.64
CA ALA A 134 15.20 9.77 5.25
C ALA A 134 14.85 11.23 5.54
N GLN A 135 14.06 11.90 4.71
CA GLN A 135 13.57 13.26 4.98
C GLN A 135 12.70 13.30 6.24
N ALA A 136 11.73 12.40 6.33
CA ALA A 136 10.76 12.35 7.42
C ALA A 136 11.42 11.92 8.75
N GLU A 137 12.26 10.89 8.72
CA GLU A 137 12.94 10.37 9.92
C GLU A 137 13.95 11.36 10.51
N THR A 138 14.60 12.21 9.69
CA THR A 138 15.59 13.20 10.18
C THR A 138 15.03 14.61 10.39
N GLY A 139 13.82 14.89 9.88
CA GLY A 139 13.18 16.21 9.93
C GLY A 139 13.91 17.32 9.14
N ILE A 140 14.73 16.95 8.15
CA ILE A 140 15.53 17.90 7.36
C ILE A 140 14.76 18.34 6.11
N ASN A 141 14.35 19.61 6.06
CA ASN A 141 13.48 20.12 4.97
C ASN A 141 14.12 21.18 4.06
N THR A 142 15.37 21.59 4.30
CA THR A 142 16.04 22.64 3.52
C THR A 142 16.68 22.06 2.24
N PRO A 143 16.32 22.49 1.02
CA PRO A 143 16.83 21.91 -0.22
C PRO A 143 18.35 22.03 -0.38
N ALA A 144 18.96 20.92 -0.80
CA ALA A 144 20.40 20.76 -0.94
C ALA A 144 21.01 21.36 -2.21
N GLU A 145 20.35 22.29 -2.89
CA GLU A 145 20.88 22.97 -4.09
C GLU A 145 21.52 24.34 -3.75
N THR A 146 21.24 24.89 -2.57
CA THR A 146 21.62 26.26 -2.16
C THR A 146 23.07 26.46 -1.68
N TRP A 147 23.93 25.43 -1.78
CA TRP A 147 25.22 25.39 -1.06
C TRP A 147 26.39 24.78 -1.86
N GLN A 148 26.22 24.47 -3.15
CA GLN A 148 27.35 24.35 -4.08
C GLN A 148 27.86 25.76 -4.43
N ILE A 149 28.90 26.22 -3.74
CA ILE A 149 29.59 27.48 -4.06
C ILE A 149 30.93 27.15 -4.72
N ASP A 150 31.09 27.56 -5.98
CA ASP A 150 32.38 27.57 -6.64
C ASP A 150 33.22 28.77 -6.15
N PHE A 151 34.27 28.48 -5.39
CA PHE A 151 35.19 29.50 -4.88
C PHE A 151 36.15 30.03 -5.96
N THR A 152 36.30 29.33 -7.09
CA THR A 152 37.18 29.72 -8.21
C THR A 152 36.71 31.04 -8.81
N ALA A 153 35.42 31.14 -9.11
CA ALA A 153 34.79 32.37 -9.59
C ALA A 153 34.97 33.55 -8.61
N ARG A 154 34.91 33.29 -7.30
CA ARG A 154 35.11 34.33 -6.28
C ARG A 154 36.56 34.80 -6.19
N MET A 155 37.53 33.91 -6.27
CA MET A 155 38.96 34.29 -6.24
C MET A 155 39.35 35.05 -7.51
N ALA A 156 38.94 34.57 -8.69
CA ALA A 156 39.16 35.28 -9.96
C ALA A 156 38.53 36.69 -9.96
N ALA A 157 37.33 36.84 -9.38
CA ALA A 157 36.69 38.15 -9.21
C ALA A 157 37.42 39.07 -8.21
N MET A 158 38.16 38.53 -7.23
CA MET A 158 38.96 39.34 -6.29
C MET A 158 40.26 39.83 -6.94
N ASP A 159 40.96 38.97 -7.69
CA ASP A 159 42.16 39.37 -8.46
C ASP A 159 41.80 40.41 -9.54
N GLU A 160 40.71 40.19 -10.28
CA GLU A 160 40.24 41.13 -11.30
C GLU A 160 39.77 42.46 -10.68
N ARG A 161 39.11 42.42 -9.51
CA ARG A 161 38.78 43.64 -8.76
C ARG A 161 40.04 44.43 -8.38
N GLN A 162 41.07 43.78 -7.84
CA GLN A 162 42.31 44.48 -7.48
C GLN A 162 43.00 45.08 -8.71
N ARG A 163 42.95 44.38 -9.85
CA ARG A 163 43.45 44.90 -11.13
C ARG A 163 42.67 46.14 -11.59
N LEU A 164 41.35 46.14 -11.47
CA LEU A 164 40.51 47.29 -11.80
C LEU A 164 40.75 48.47 -10.83
N GLU A 165 40.84 48.24 -9.52
CA GLU A 165 41.18 49.28 -8.54
C GLU A 165 42.55 49.92 -8.82
N ASN A 166 43.54 49.15 -9.28
CA ASN A 166 44.82 49.69 -9.74
C ASN A 166 44.70 50.48 -11.06
N ILE A 167 43.74 50.17 -11.95
CA ILE A 167 43.46 50.98 -13.14
C ILE A 167 42.83 52.32 -12.74
N ASP A 168 41.95 52.33 -11.75
CA ASP A 168 41.32 53.58 -11.29
C ASP A 168 42.35 54.55 -10.69
N LEU A 169 43.42 54.03 -10.07
CA LEU A 169 44.50 54.84 -9.46
C LEU A 169 45.66 55.19 -10.42
N TYR A 170 46.01 54.30 -11.34
CA TYR A 170 47.20 54.44 -12.22
C TYR A 170 46.86 54.51 -13.72
N GLY A 171 45.60 54.36 -14.09
CA GLY A 171 45.11 54.41 -15.47
C GLY A 171 45.50 53.21 -16.33
N ALA A 172 45.48 53.45 -17.65
CA ALA A 172 45.82 52.45 -18.66
C ALA A 172 47.25 51.90 -18.49
N ALA A 173 48.18 52.77 -18.09
CA ALA A 173 49.51 52.44 -17.58
C ALA A 173 50.09 53.63 -16.80
N ALA A 174 50.99 53.37 -15.84
CA ALA A 174 51.77 54.38 -15.14
C ALA A 174 53.18 53.87 -14.81
N PHE A 175 54.17 54.76 -14.91
CA PHE A 175 55.57 54.42 -14.69
C PHE A 175 56.19 55.33 -13.64
N MET A 176 56.86 54.72 -12.66
CA MET A 176 57.38 55.43 -11.49
C MET A 176 58.80 55.91 -11.75
N GLY A 177 58.96 57.23 -11.87
CA GLY A 177 60.21 57.88 -12.23
C GLY A 177 60.77 57.37 -13.55
N ASN A 178 62.03 56.93 -13.53
CA ASN A 178 62.69 56.37 -14.73
C ASN A 178 62.33 54.89 -14.98
N GLY A 179 61.51 54.23 -14.16
CA GLY A 179 61.18 52.82 -14.34
C GLY A 179 60.63 52.49 -15.72
N TRP A 180 61.19 51.48 -16.39
CA TRP A 180 60.89 51.07 -17.77
C TRP A 180 61.16 52.15 -18.85
N LEU A 181 61.91 53.21 -18.56
CA LEU A 181 62.34 54.17 -19.59
C LEU A 181 63.27 53.49 -20.59
N VAL A 182 63.00 53.71 -21.87
CA VAL A 182 63.86 53.29 -22.99
C VAL A 182 64.94 54.34 -23.21
N ALA A 183 66.19 53.90 -23.22
CA ALA A 183 67.35 54.73 -23.51
C ALA A 183 68.27 54.04 -24.52
N LYS A 184 69.27 54.76 -25.03
CA LYS A 184 70.35 54.19 -25.86
C LYS A 184 71.71 54.63 -25.36
N ASN A 185 72.69 53.75 -25.48
CA ASN A 185 74.11 54.08 -25.32
C ASN A 185 74.82 53.70 -26.62
N GLY A 186 75.30 54.70 -27.36
CA GLY A 186 75.69 54.54 -28.76
C GLY A 186 74.54 53.96 -29.60
N SER A 187 74.78 52.82 -30.23
CA SER A 187 73.80 52.09 -31.05
C SER A 187 72.93 51.09 -30.28
N GLN A 188 73.28 50.77 -29.03
CA GLN A 188 72.55 49.77 -28.22
C GLN A 188 71.39 50.42 -27.45
N TYR A 189 70.19 49.83 -27.56
CA TYR A 189 69.01 50.24 -26.81
C TYR A 189 68.86 49.40 -25.54
N PHE A 190 68.32 49.99 -24.48
CA PHE A 190 68.03 49.31 -23.23
C PHE A 190 66.81 49.92 -22.52
N VAL A 191 66.20 49.11 -21.67
CA VAL A 191 65.10 49.50 -20.78
C VAL A 191 65.63 49.54 -19.36
N THR A 192 65.25 50.57 -18.60
CA THR A 192 65.76 50.81 -17.25
C THR A 192 64.93 50.11 -16.17
N ALA A 193 65.59 49.69 -15.09
CA ALA A 193 64.98 49.04 -13.94
C ALA A 193 63.93 49.94 -13.25
N GLY A 194 62.87 49.33 -12.70
CA GLY A 194 61.87 50.04 -11.91
C GLY A 194 60.47 49.44 -11.98
N VAL A 195 59.50 50.21 -11.48
CA VAL A 195 58.08 49.83 -11.39
C VAL A 195 57.30 50.43 -12.55
N GLY A 196 56.46 49.61 -13.17
CA GLY A 196 55.42 50.03 -14.10
C GLY A 196 54.12 49.31 -13.76
N TYR A 197 53.00 49.97 -13.96
CA TYR A 197 51.68 49.38 -13.95
C TYR A 197 51.17 49.40 -15.39
N VAL A 198 50.66 48.26 -15.88
CA VAL A 198 50.01 48.16 -17.20
C VAL A 198 48.69 47.44 -16.98
N ARG A 199 47.58 48.09 -17.36
CA ARG A 199 46.21 47.58 -17.12
C ARG A 199 46.00 47.08 -15.69
N GLY A 200 46.53 47.80 -14.70
CA GLY A 200 46.40 47.49 -13.28
C GLY A 200 47.33 46.39 -12.74
N LEU A 201 48.04 45.67 -13.61
CA LEU A 201 49.06 44.69 -13.19
C LEU A 201 50.39 45.39 -12.94
N ARG A 202 50.96 45.18 -11.74
CA ARG A 202 52.22 45.76 -11.30
C ARG A 202 53.43 44.93 -11.76
N ALA A 203 54.17 45.43 -12.74
CA ALA A 203 55.41 44.83 -13.23
C ALA A 203 56.65 45.51 -12.65
N GLN A 204 57.57 44.71 -12.13
CA GLN A 204 58.86 45.15 -11.61
C GLN A 204 59.98 44.63 -12.51
N LEU A 205 60.72 45.54 -13.15
CA LEU A 205 62.02 45.19 -13.74
C LEU A 205 63.11 45.39 -12.67
N ALA A 206 63.87 44.33 -12.38
CA ALA A 206 64.86 44.33 -11.29
C ALA A 206 66.19 45.00 -11.67
N ALA A 207 66.59 44.96 -12.95
CA ALA A 207 67.84 45.51 -13.46
C ALA A 207 67.67 46.02 -14.90
N ASN A 208 68.52 46.93 -15.37
CA ASN A 208 68.46 47.43 -16.73
C ASN A 208 68.63 46.28 -17.74
N GLN A 209 67.73 46.20 -18.73
CA GLN A 209 67.68 45.13 -19.71
C GLN A 209 67.96 45.67 -21.12
N ASN A 210 69.03 45.19 -21.76
CA ASN A 210 69.31 45.51 -23.16
C ASN A 210 68.22 44.93 -24.07
N ILE A 211 67.85 45.68 -25.12
CA ILE A 211 66.84 45.27 -26.10
C ILE A 211 67.37 45.41 -27.53
N SER A 212 66.98 44.47 -28.39
CA SER A 212 67.31 44.50 -29.82
C SER A 212 66.16 45.12 -30.61
N VAL A 213 66.47 46.12 -31.45
CA VAL A 213 65.50 46.82 -32.30
C VAL A 213 65.82 46.51 -33.77
N PRO A 214 65.30 45.40 -34.32
CA PRO A 214 65.75 44.85 -35.60
C PRO A 214 65.29 45.63 -36.84
N ALA A 215 64.21 46.41 -36.71
CA ALA A 215 63.67 47.27 -37.75
C ALA A 215 63.23 48.61 -37.14
N LYS A 216 63.25 49.68 -37.95
CA LYS A 216 62.79 51.02 -37.57
C LYS A 216 61.92 51.61 -38.68
N PRO A 217 60.88 52.40 -38.37
CA PRO A 217 60.41 52.75 -37.03
C PRO A 217 59.76 51.55 -36.30
N ALA A 218 59.83 51.55 -34.97
CA ALA A 218 59.23 50.51 -34.12
C ALA A 218 58.80 51.09 -32.76
N LYS A 219 57.90 50.40 -32.05
CA LYS A 219 57.57 50.72 -30.65
C LYS A 219 58.08 49.60 -29.73
N VAL A 220 58.52 50.02 -28.55
CA VAL A 220 58.90 49.14 -27.45
C VAL A 220 57.67 48.95 -26.57
N TRP A 221 57.19 47.71 -26.45
CA TRP A 221 56.02 47.37 -25.64
C TRP A 221 56.44 46.63 -24.38
N LEU A 222 55.92 47.07 -23.23
CA LEU A 222 55.86 46.25 -22.02
C LEU A 222 54.59 45.40 -22.12
N ASP A 223 54.76 44.08 -22.03
CA ASP A 223 53.73 43.07 -22.09
C ASP A 223 53.69 42.34 -20.75
N VAL A 224 52.52 42.30 -20.10
CA VAL A 224 52.33 41.76 -18.75
C VAL A 224 51.15 40.80 -18.69
N ALA A 225 51.25 39.76 -17.87
CA ALA A 225 50.17 38.80 -17.65
C ALA A 225 50.15 38.32 -16.19
N TRP A 226 48.95 38.06 -15.66
CA TRP A 226 48.79 37.42 -14.35
C TRP A 226 48.84 35.90 -14.54
N THR A 227 49.85 35.25 -13.95
CA THR A 227 50.12 33.82 -14.18
C THR A 227 50.52 33.09 -12.90
N GLY A 228 50.01 31.88 -12.72
CA GLY A 228 50.42 30.96 -11.67
C GLY A 228 51.67 30.16 -12.05
N THR A 229 52.59 29.98 -11.11
CA THR A 229 53.66 28.98 -11.21
C THR A 229 53.13 27.58 -10.86
N LEU A 230 53.91 26.53 -11.18
CA LEU A 230 53.61 25.14 -10.79
C LEU A 230 53.52 24.91 -9.27
N THR A 231 54.00 25.85 -8.46
CA THR A 231 53.87 25.86 -6.99
C THR A 231 52.66 26.67 -6.49
N SER A 232 51.72 26.99 -7.37
CA SER A 232 50.49 27.77 -7.10
C SER A 232 50.71 29.21 -6.63
N ALA A 233 51.93 29.77 -6.76
CA ALA A 233 52.18 31.18 -6.53
C ALA A 233 51.81 31.98 -7.79
N TRP A 234 50.84 32.87 -7.70
CA TRP A 234 50.43 33.75 -8.80
C TRP A 234 51.17 35.09 -8.74
N GLY A 235 51.57 35.59 -9.91
CA GLY A 235 52.36 36.80 -10.05
C GLY A 235 52.26 37.42 -11.44
N VAL A 236 52.68 38.68 -11.56
CA VAL A 236 52.77 39.36 -12.86
C VAL A 236 54.04 38.91 -13.57
N ALA A 237 53.90 38.11 -14.63
CA ALA A 237 54.95 37.90 -15.61
C ALA A 237 55.05 39.14 -16.52
N SER A 238 56.28 39.55 -16.87
CA SER A 238 56.51 40.69 -17.76
C SER A 238 57.57 40.37 -18.82
N LYS A 239 57.31 40.73 -20.08
CA LYS A 239 58.24 40.64 -21.21
C LYS A 239 58.26 41.94 -22.00
N ILE A 240 59.32 42.14 -22.79
CA ILE A 240 59.47 43.30 -23.67
C ILE A 240 59.33 42.83 -25.12
N THR A 241 58.39 43.43 -25.87
CA THR A 241 58.03 43.05 -27.23
C THR A 241 58.26 44.21 -28.20
N MET A 242 58.85 43.94 -29.37
CA MET A 242 58.98 44.94 -30.45
C MET A 242 57.85 44.76 -31.47
N ALA A 243 57.07 45.82 -31.72
CA ALA A 243 56.04 45.83 -32.75
C ALA A 243 55.75 47.27 -33.19
N ALA A 244 55.26 47.47 -34.42
CA ALA A 244 54.74 48.78 -34.84
C ALA A 244 53.49 49.14 -34.04
N ASP A 245 52.57 48.18 -33.92
CA ASP A 245 51.37 48.23 -33.09
C ASP A 245 51.11 46.86 -32.46
N LEU A 246 50.63 46.85 -31.21
CA LEU A 246 50.29 45.64 -30.47
C LEU A 246 49.06 45.92 -29.60
N ALA A 247 48.11 44.99 -29.58
CA ALA A 247 46.90 45.06 -28.76
C ALA A 247 46.97 44.03 -27.63
N ASP A 248 46.14 44.21 -26.59
CA ASP A 248 45.94 43.21 -25.54
C ASP A 248 45.44 41.89 -26.18
N TYR A 249 46.00 40.73 -25.79
CA TYR A 249 45.77 39.45 -26.48
C TYR A 249 45.77 38.26 -25.53
N VAL A 250 45.14 37.15 -25.93
CA VAL A 250 45.18 35.89 -25.17
C VAL A 250 46.21 34.95 -25.78
N GLN A 251 47.09 34.39 -24.95
CA GLN A 251 48.02 33.33 -25.36
C GLN A 251 47.89 32.15 -24.39
N ASN A 252 47.64 30.94 -24.92
CA ASN A 252 47.48 29.71 -24.14
C ASN A 252 46.46 29.80 -22.98
N GLY A 253 45.39 30.59 -23.16
CA GLY A 253 44.34 30.82 -22.16
C GLY A 253 44.67 31.90 -21.12
N VAL A 254 45.88 32.48 -21.15
CA VAL A 254 46.28 33.60 -20.29
C VAL A 254 46.07 34.92 -21.05
N GLN A 255 45.43 35.89 -20.40
CA GLN A 255 45.30 37.25 -20.92
C GLN A 255 46.61 38.03 -20.70
N HIS A 256 47.18 38.51 -21.81
CA HIS A 256 48.29 39.46 -21.85
C HIS A 256 47.77 40.87 -22.09
N TYR A 257 48.36 41.83 -21.39
CA TYR A 257 48.08 43.25 -21.47
C TYR A 257 49.35 44.01 -21.86
N VAL A 258 49.24 44.94 -22.80
CA VAL A 258 50.41 45.59 -23.41
C VAL A 258 50.33 47.10 -23.36
N PHE A 259 51.48 47.76 -23.21
CA PHE A 259 51.59 49.21 -23.32
C PHE A 259 52.91 49.63 -23.99
N ALA A 260 52.83 50.54 -24.96
CA ALA A 260 53.99 51.09 -25.63
C ALA A 260 54.73 52.06 -24.69
N VAL A 261 55.91 51.68 -24.21
CA VAL A 261 56.73 52.53 -23.33
C VAL A 261 57.56 53.54 -24.11
N ALA A 262 57.90 53.27 -25.38
CA ALA A 262 58.52 54.25 -26.27
C ALA A 262 58.22 53.96 -27.74
N SER A 263 58.33 54.99 -28.59
CA SER A 263 58.55 54.80 -30.03
C SER A 263 59.98 55.16 -30.41
N ILE A 264 60.49 54.50 -31.44
CA ILE A 264 61.81 54.71 -32.02
C ILE A 264 61.59 55.02 -33.50
N ASP A 265 61.96 56.22 -33.94
CA ASP A 265 61.78 56.66 -35.32
C ASP A 265 62.79 56.00 -36.29
N ALA A 266 62.66 56.27 -37.59
CA ALA A 266 63.56 55.74 -38.61
C ALA A 266 65.03 56.15 -38.39
N ASN A 267 65.26 57.31 -37.78
CA ASN A 267 66.58 57.86 -37.46
C ASN A 267 67.15 57.29 -36.14
N GLY A 268 66.35 56.54 -35.37
CA GLY A 268 66.74 56.01 -34.05
C GLY A 268 66.63 57.03 -32.91
N ASN A 269 65.80 58.07 -33.06
CA ASN A 269 65.40 58.93 -31.94
C ASN A 269 64.34 58.21 -31.11
N ILE A 270 64.39 58.39 -29.79
CA ILE A 270 63.47 57.77 -28.84
C ILE A 270 62.46 58.83 -28.38
N THR A 271 61.17 58.54 -28.53
CA THR A 271 60.09 59.30 -27.90
C THR A 271 59.57 58.46 -26.73
N ASP A 272 59.69 58.98 -25.51
CA ASP A 272 59.08 58.37 -24.33
C ASP A 272 57.55 58.46 -24.43
N LEU A 273 56.87 57.33 -24.28
CA LEU A 273 55.41 57.22 -24.34
C LEU A 273 54.78 56.89 -22.98
N ARG A 274 55.60 56.75 -21.93
CA ARG A 274 55.15 56.41 -20.58
C ARG A 274 54.37 57.55 -19.93
N PRO A 275 53.16 57.31 -19.42
CA PRO A 275 52.55 58.19 -18.42
C PRO A 275 53.36 58.13 -17.12
N THR A 276 53.76 59.28 -16.58
CA THR A 276 54.65 59.39 -15.42
C THR A 276 53.94 59.97 -14.19
N GLY A 277 54.05 59.28 -13.06
CA GLY A 277 53.23 59.54 -11.87
C GLY A 277 51.90 58.80 -11.91
N ASP A 278 51.09 58.96 -10.86
CA ASP A 278 49.74 58.38 -10.79
C ASP A 278 48.72 59.12 -11.67
N LEU A 279 47.44 58.70 -11.67
CA LEU A 279 46.42 59.33 -12.50
C LEU A 279 46.17 60.80 -12.12
N ALA A 280 46.37 61.20 -10.85
CA ALA A 280 46.16 62.57 -10.40
C ALA A 280 47.31 63.48 -10.87
N ASP A 281 48.56 63.03 -10.76
CA ASP A 281 49.74 63.69 -11.34
C ASP A 281 49.60 63.89 -12.85
N GLN A 282 49.08 62.87 -13.55
CA GLN A 282 48.81 62.93 -15.00
C GLN A 282 47.71 63.93 -15.33
N ALA A 283 46.60 63.92 -14.59
CA ALA A 283 45.47 64.83 -14.77
C ALA A 283 45.85 66.30 -14.51
N LEU A 284 46.67 66.58 -13.49
CA LEU A 284 47.12 67.94 -13.17
C LEU A 284 48.02 68.50 -14.28
N LYS A 285 49.02 67.73 -14.74
CA LYS A 285 49.90 68.11 -15.87
C LYS A 285 49.12 68.29 -17.19
N ALA A 286 48.02 67.56 -17.37
CA ALA A 286 47.12 67.74 -18.50
C ALA A 286 46.29 69.03 -18.36
N HIS A 287 45.74 69.31 -17.17
CA HIS A 287 44.97 70.50 -16.87
C HIS A 287 45.79 71.79 -17.06
N GLU A 288 47.02 71.85 -16.55
CA GLU A 288 47.95 73.00 -16.70
C GLU A 288 48.25 73.36 -18.18
N LYS A 289 48.22 72.36 -19.07
CA LYS A 289 48.42 72.55 -20.52
C LYS A 289 47.11 72.66 -21.30
N SER A 290 45.97 72.51 -20.63
CA SER A 290 44.65 72.59 -21.25
C SER A 290 44.20 74.05 -21.41
N ARG A 291 43.16 74.25 -22.23
CA ARG A 291 42.33 75.46 -22.15
C ARG A 291 40.95 75.16 -21.57
N ASN A 292 40.85 74.07 -20.80
CA ASN A 292 39.58 73.51 -20.32
C ASN A 292 39.12 74.18 -19.02
N HIS A 293 39.03 75.50 -19.06
CA HIS A 293 38.38 76.31 -18.03
C HIS A 293 36.92 76.54 -18.46
N PRO A 294 35.99 76.80 -17.53
CA PRO A 294 34.63 77.19 -17.88
C PRO A 294 34.63 78.44 -18.78
N ASP A 295 33.68 78.49 -19.71
CA ASP A 295 33.42 79.68 -20.50
C ASP A 295 32.96 80.83 -19.57
N ALA A 296 33.35 82.07 -19.87
CA ALA A 296 32.97 83.21 -19.06
C ALA A 296 31.46 83.44 -19.10
N THR A 297 30.86 83.72 -17.95
CA THR A 297 29.43 84.02 -17.82
C THR A 297 29.24 85.49 -17.46
N THR A 298 27.98 85.94 -17.31
CA THR A 298 27.66 87.31 -16.89
C THR A 298 28.02 87.61 -15.43
N THR A 299 28.30 86.58 -14.62
CA THR A 299 28.62 86.71 -13.18
C THR A 299 29.98 86.14 -12.80
N GLU A 300 30.55 85.21 -13.58
CA GLU A 300 31.81 84.52 -13.26
C GLU A 300 32.86 84.59 -14.39
N LYS A 301 34.13 84.65 -14.01
CA LYS A 301 35.26 84.84 -14.94
C LYS A 301 35.67 83.50 -15.58
N GLY A 302 35.84 83.50 -16.89
CA GLY A 302 36.27 82.34 -17.69
C GLY A 302 36.94 82.75 -19.00
N PHE A 303 36.99 81.85 -19.99
CA PHE A 303 37.42 82.17 -21.36
C PHE A 303 36.23 82.40 -22.31
N THR A 304 36.41 83.14 -23.40
CA THR A 304 35.32 83.47 -24.34
C THR A 304 35.83 83.51 -25.77
N LYS A 305 35.02 83.00 -26.72
CA LYS A 305 35.22 83.17 -28.17
C LYS A 305 34.42 84.37 -28.68
N LEU A 306 34.86 85.01 -29.77
CA LEU A 306 34.21 86.19 -30.34
C LEU A 306 33.51 85.85 -31.66
N SER A 307 32.28 86.35 -31.87
CA SER A 307 31.49 86.13 -33.08
C SER A 307 30.95 87.43 -33.69
N SER A 308 30.96 87.52 -35.02
CA SER A 308 30.44 88.67 -35.78
C SER A 308 29.14 88.39 -36.54
N ALA A 309 28.49 87.25 -36.30
CA ALA A 309 27.20 86.90 -36.89
C ALA A 309 26.03 87.55 -36.11
N THR A 310 24.93 87.85 -36.81
CA THR A 310 23.81 88.70 -36.31
C THR A 310 22.56 87.91 -35.93
N ASP A 311 22.62 86.62 -36.22
CA ASP A 311 21.65 85.54 -36.07
C ASP A 311 22.30 84.37 -35.28
N SER A 312 23.45 84.62 -34.65
CA SER A 312 24.14 83.63 -33.82
C SER A 312 23.37 83.43 -32.53
N THR A 313 22.87 82.22 -32.32
CA THR A 313 22.21 81.76 -31.08
C THR A 313 23.20 81.25 -30.04
N SER A 314 24.50 81.55 -30.18
CA SER A 314 25.55 80.98 -29.34
C SER A 314 25.78 81.82 -28.08
N GLU A 315 25.32 81.33 -26.94
CA GLU A 315 25.58 81.95 -25.62
C GLU A 315 27.05 81.78 -25.15
N ALA A 316 27.79 80.84 -25.77
CA ALA A 316 29.22 80.60 -25.49
C ALA A 316 30.17 81.55 -26.24
N MET A 317 29.64 82.53 -27.00
CA MET A 317 30.45 83.50 -27.73
C MET A 317 29.97 84.93 -27.51
N ALA A 318 30.88 85.85 -27.22
CA ALA A 318 30.53 87.27 -27.13
C ALA A 318 30.36 87.87 -28.53
N ALA A 319 29.27 88.63 -28.71
CA ALA A 319 29.02 89.39 -29.92
C ALA A 319 30.06 90.51 -30.09
N THR A 320 30.67 90.61 -31.26
CA THR A 320 31.50 91.78 -31.59
C THR A 320 30.62 93.01 -31.84
N PRO A 321 31.17 94.24 -31.75
CA PRO A 321 30.42 95.45 -32.10
C PRO A 321 29.81 95.42 -33.51
N LYS A 322 30.40 94.64 -34.44
CA LYS A 322 29.87 94.42 -35.79
C LYS A 322 28.59 93.57 -35.82
N ALA A 323 28.51 92.53 -34.98
CA ALA A 323 27.30 91.71 -34.83
C ALA A 323 26.13 92.55 -34.28
N VAL A 324 26.38 93.29 -33.20
CA VAL A 324 25.34 94.08 -32.54
C VAL A 324 24.71 95.10 -33.50
N LYS A 325 25.53 95.80 -34.31
CA LYS A 325 25.02 96.79 -35.27
C LYS A 325 24.11 96.18 -36.33
N ALA A 326 24.52 95.07 -36.95
CA ALA A 326 23.75 94.49 -38.04
C ALA A 326 22.54 93.63 -37.57
N ALA A 327 22.48 93.26 -36.28
CA ALA A 327 21.25 92.74 -35.66
C ALA A 327 20.19 93.84 -35.45
N TYR A 328 20.60 95.02 -34.99
CA TYR A 328 19.71 96.19 -34.86
C TYR A 328 19.06 96.58 -36.20
N ASP A 329 19.87 96.65 -37.27
CA ASP A 329 19.38 96.99 -38.61
C ASP A 329 18.36 95.96 -39.15
N LYS A 330 18.52 94.65 -38.82
CA LYS A 330 17.52 93.60 -39.12
C LYS A 330 16.24 93.74 -38.29
N GLY A 331 16.35 94.07 -37.00
CA GLY A 331 15.21 94.22 -36.09
C GLY A 331 14.25 95.32 -36.53
N LYS A 332 14.80 96.48 -36.95
CA LYS A 332 14.04 97.59 -37.56
C LYS A 332 13.15 97.11 -38.72
N ALA A 333 13.72 96.32 -39.65
CA ALA A 333 13.01 95.82 -40.82
C ALA A 333 11.95 94.73 -40.50
N ALA A 334 12.07 94.05 -39.37
CA ALA A 334 11.09 93.06 -38.91
C ALA A 334 9.86 93.72 -38.25
N ASP A 335 10.06 94.79 -37.47
CA ASP A 335 8.99 95.58 -36.85
C ASP A 335 8.09 96.25 -37.92
N ASP A 336 8.72 96.83 -38.95
CA ASP A 336 8.04 97.38 -40.13
C ASP A 336 7.22 96.30 -40.90
N ASN A 337 7.49 95.00 -40.68
CA ASN A 337 6.83 93.87 -41.34
C ASN A 337 5.75 93.20 -40.47
N ALA A 338 5.97 93.09 -39.16
CA ALA A 338 5.06 92.45 -38.21
C ALA A 338 3.70 93.15 -38.14
N ASN A 339 3.71 94.49 -38.23
CA ASN A 339 2.53 95.35 -38.24
C ASN A 339 1.57 95.12 -39.45
N GLY A 340 1.91 94.24 -40.39
CA GLY A 340 1.08 93.95 -41.59
C GLY A 340 0.57 92.50 -41.75
N ARG A 341 0.82 91.56 -40.83
CA ARG A 341 0.66 90.12 -41.13
C ARG A 341 -0.67 89.43 -40.79
N VAL A 342 -1.57 90.02 -39.99
CA VAL A 342 -2.85 89.37 -39.62
C VAL A 342 -4.05 90.15 -40.16
N PRO A 343 -4.69 89.68 -41.26
CA PRO A 343 -5.97 90.23 -41.70
C PRO A 343 -7.07 89.96 -40.66
N GLN A 344 -7.83 91.00 -40.28
CA GLN A 344 -8.85 90.98 -39.22
C GLN A 344 -10.07 90.05 -39.48
N THR A 345 -10.02 89.21 -40.51
CA THR A 345 -11.11 88.36 -40.99
C THR A 345 -10.94 86.87 -40.68
N ARG A 346 -9.81 86.43 -40.12
CA ARG A 346 -9.57 85.02 -39.77
C ARG A 346 -10.15 84.66 -38.39
N LYS A 347 -10.61 83.40 -38.27
CA LYS A 347 -11.27 82.86 -37.08
C LYS A 347 -10.68 81.51 -36.62
N VAL A 348 -10.77 81.22 -35.33
CA VAL A 348 -10.50 79.90 -34.71
C VAL A 348 -11.69 79.55 -33.80
N ASN A 349 -12.25 78.35 -33.95
CA ASN A 349 -13.53 77.93 -33.34
C ASN A 349 -14.67 78.97 -33.41
N GLY A 350 -14.73 79.75 -34.50
CA GLY A 350 -15.73 80.83 -34.68
C GLY A 350 -15.34 82.21 -34.10
N HIS A 351 -14.31 82.31 -33.26
CA HIS A 351 -13.82 83.56 -32.69
C HIS A 351 -12.85 84.28 -33.62
N GLU A 352 -13.02 85.60 -33.81
CA GLU A 352 -12.14 86.44 -34.63
C GLU A 352 -10.84 86.79 -33.88
N LEU A 353 -9.70 86.68 -34.58
CA LEU A 353 -8.37 86.92 -34.01
C LEU A 353 -8.06 88.42 -33.88
N LYS A 354 -8.79 89.11 -33.00
CA LYS A 354 -8.69 90.57 -32.77
C LYS A 354 -8.19 90.96 -31.36
N SER A 355 -8.22 90.04 -30.42
CA SER A 355 -7.71 90.16 -29.05
C SER A 355 -7.47 88.77 -28.46
N ASP A 356 -6.87 88.70 -27.28
CA ASP A 356 -6.78 87.45 -26.52
C ASP A 356 -8.18 86.92 -26.17
N PHE A 357 -8.33 85.59 -26.20
CA PHE A 357 -9.52 84.87 -25.75
C PHE A 357 -9.13 83.50 -25.20
N ASN A 358 -9.83 83.03 -24.17
CA ASN A 358 -9.57 81.73 -23.56
C ASN A 358 -10.30 80.62 -24.33
N ILE A 359 -9.55 79.60 -24.76
CA ILE A 359 -10.12 78.36 -25.29
C ILE A 359 -10.39 77.44 -24.09
N THR A 360 -11.67 77.10 -23.86
CA THR A 360 -12.09 76.24 -22.75
C THR A 360 -11.99 74.76 -23.12
N PRO A 361 -12.06 73.82 -22.16
CA PRO A 361 -12.17 72.40 -22.48
C PRO A 361 -13.37 72.07 -23.39
N GLY A 362 -14.45 72.85 -23.35
CA GLY A 362 -15.63 72.68 -24.23
C GLY A 362 -15.38 73.05 -25.69
N ASP A 363 -14.35 73.86 -25.98
CA ASP A 363 -13.91 74.25 -27.32
C ASP A 363 -13.00 73.20 -27.99
N ILE A 364 -12.50 72.23 -27.21
CA ILE A 364 -11.54 71.20 -27.65
C ILE A 364 -12.14 69.79 -27.51
N PHE A 365 -12.85 69.54 -26.41
CA PHE A 365 -13.49 68.27 -26.11
C PHE A 365 -14.99 68.48 -25.90
N LYS A 366 -15.82 67.67 -26.57
CA LYS A 366 -17.26 67.67 -26.33
C LYS A 366 -17.53 67.19 -24.90
N LEU A 367 -17.93 68.10 -24.02
CA LEU A 367 -18.36 67.79 -22.66
C LEU A 367 -19.46 66.71 -22.69
N SER A 368 -19.48 65.86 -21.66
CA SER A 368 -20.40 64.72 -21.63
C SER A 368 -21.86 65.20 -21.81
N THR A 369 -22.56 64.65 -22.78
CA THR A 369 -23.90 65.14 -23.17
C THR A 369 -25.00 64.40 -22.41
N GLY A 370 -25.97 65.12 -21.86
CA GLY A 370 -27.09 64.53 -21.13
C GLY A 370 -28.01 63.72 -22.06
N ILE A 371 -28.28 62.47 -21.70
CA ILE A 371 -29.24 61.61 -22.38
C ILE A 371 -30.63 61.97 -21.85
N GLY A 372 -31.47 62.55 -22.71
CA GLY A 372 -32.84 62.95 -22.35
C GLY A 372 -33.74 61.77 -21.94
N GLY A 373 -34.89 62.10 -21.37
CA GLY A 373 -35.91 61.11 -21.00
C GLY A 373 -36.41 60.30 -22.19
N SER A 374 -36.71 59.01 -21.95
CA SER A 374 -37.25 58.07 -22.95
C SER A 374 -36.39 57.87 -24.20
N ALA A 375 -35.11 58.20 -24.15
CA ALA A 375 -34.15 58.00 -25.24
C ALA A 375 -33.94 56.51 -25.57
N ASP A 376 -33.66 56.21 -26.83
CA ASP A 376 -33.23 54.88 -27.27
C ASP A 376 -31.70 54.85 -27.44
N LEU A 377 -31.01 54.00 -26.67
CA LEU A 377 -29.55 53.90 -26.75
C LEU A 377 -29.04 53.38 -28.10
N ASN A 378 -29.88 52.73 -28.92
CA ASN A 378 -29.48 52.32 -30.27
C ASN A 378 -29.17 53.51 -31.19
N ASN A 379 -29.71 54.70 -30.89
CA ASN A 379 -29.51 55.92 -31.68
C ASN A 379 -28.20 56.66 -31.32
N PHE A 380 -27.50 56.25 -30.26
CA PHE A 380 -26.26 56.87 -29.81
C PHE A 380 -25.06 56.21 -30.50
N THR A 381 -24.90 56.52 -31.79
CA THR A 381 -23.87 55.96 -32.67
C THR A 381 -22.64 56.84 -32.84
N ASP A 382 -22.74 58.12 -32.53
CA ASP A 382 -21.64 59.08 -32.66
C ASP A 382 -20.64 58.93 -31.49
N PRO A 383 -19.33 58.96 -31.74
CA PRO A 383 -18.31 58.96 -30.69
C PRO A 383 -18.55 60.07 -29.67
N GLY A 384 -18.54 59.69 -28.40
CA GLY A 384 -18.75 60.65 -27.33
C GLY A 384 -18.95 60.04 -25.96
N LEU A 385 -18.89 60.93 -24.97
CA LEU A 385 -19.28 60.68 -23.60
C LEU A 385 -20.71 61.21 -23.43
N TYR A 386 -21.59 60.38 -22.87
CA TYR A 386 -22.96 60.73 -22.57
C TYR A 386 -23.29 60.30 -21.14
N TYR A 387 -24.27 60.92 -20.50
CA TYR A 387 -24.72 60.52 -19.17
C TYR A 387 -26.23 60.56 -19.07
N GLN A 388 -26.81 59.53 -18.45
CA GLN A 388 -28.22 59.48 -18.08
C GLN A 388 -28.34 59.93 -16.62
N PRO A 389 -28.83 61.15 -16.32
CA PRO A 389 -28.85 61.69 -14.96
C PRO A 389 -29.85 61.02 -14.01
N ALA A 390 -30.87 60.29 -14.49
CA ALA A 390 -31.94 59.77 -13.63
C ALA A 390 -32.39 58.33 -13.95
N ASN A 391 -32.57 57.50 -12.91
CA ASN A 391 -33.14 56.15 -13.05
C ASN A 391 -34.50 56.18 -13.78
N ALA A 392 -35.38 57.14 -13.45
CA ALA A 392 -36.68 57.27 -14.08
C ALA A 392 -36.61 57.52 -15.60
N GLN A 393 -35.56 58.22 -16.07
CA GLN A 393 -35.34 58.48 -17.49
C GLN A 393 -34.70 57.29 -18.22
N ALA A 394 -33.86 56.51 -17.53
CA ALA A 394 -33.38 55.21 -18.02
C ALA A 394 -34.54 54.18 -18.12
N GLN A 395 -35.44 54.15 -17.12
CA GLN A 395 -36.55 53.22 -17.02
C GLN A 395 -37.60 53.40 -18.13
N THR A 396 -37.84 54.63 -18.59
CA THR A 396 -38.69 54.91 -19.77
C THR A 396 -37.93 54.88 -21.09
N GLY A 397 -36.60 54.76 -21.04
CA GLY A 397 -35.73 54.64 -22.20
C GLY A 397 -35.74 53.24 -22.82
N LYS A 398 -35.19 53.14 -24.03
CA LYS A 398 -35.07 51.88 -24.78
C LYS A 398 -33.61 51.44 -24.90
N ASN A 399 -33.40 50.14 -24.95
CA ASN A 399 -32.08 49.51 -25.12
C ASN A 399 -31.04 49.87 -24.03
N TYR A 400 -31.48 50.23 -22.82
CA TYR A 400 -30.62 50.29 -21.63
C TYR A 400 -30.34 48.87 -21.09
N PRO A 401 -29.16 48.61 -20.49
CA PRO A 401 -28.87 47.32 -19.85
C PRO A 401 -29.52 47.17 -18.46
N GLU A 402 -29.71 48.28 -17.73
CA GLU A 402 -30.46 48.36 -16.48
C GLU A 402 -31.29 49.65 -16.47
N ALA A 403 -32.41 49.67 -15.73
CA ALA A 403 -33.27 50.84 -15.55
C ALA A 403 -32.67 51.88 -14.55
N ASN A 404 -31.38 52.18 -14.70
CA ASN A 404 -30.58 52.97 -13.78
C ASN A 404 -29.79 54.08 -14.50
N ALA A 405 -29.58 55.19 -13.82
CA ALA A 405 -28.67 56.27 -14.22
C ALA A 405 -27.22 55.76 -14.39
N GLY A 406 -26.44 56.46 -15.19
CA GLY A 406 -25.09 56.00 -15.55
C GLY A 406 -24.45 56.80 -16.67
N SER A 407 -23.20 56.48 -16.98
CA SER A 407 -22.50 57.01 -18.16
C SER A 407 -22.56 56.03 -19.33
N LEU A 408 -22.79 56.55 -20.52
CA LEU A 408 -22.66 55.84 -21.79
C LEU A 408 -21.42 56.37 -22.52
N GLU A 409 -20.50 55.46 -22.82
CA GLU A 409 -19.36 55.71 -23.71
C GLU A 409 -19.63 55.06 -25.07
N VAL A 410 -19.48 55.84 -26.13
CA VAL A 410 -19.65 55.38 -27.51
C VAL A 410 -18.31 55.48 -28.23
N TYR A 411 -17.81 54.36 -28.73
CA TYR A 411 -16.57 54.27 -29.50
C TYR A 411 -16.87 53.82 -30.94
N LYS A 412 -16.39 54.58 -31.93
CA LYS A 412 -16.48 54.21 -33.34
C LYS A 412 -15.20 53.50 -33.78
N HIS A 413 -15.37 52.37 -34.45
CA HIS A 413 -14.34 51.65 -35.21
C HIS A 413 -14.99 51.15 -36.52
N ALA A 414 -14.64 49.96 -37.00
CA ALA A 414 -15.37 49.34 -38.11
C ALA A 414 -16.86 49.14 -37.75
N GLY A 415 -17.14 48.73 -36.52
CA GLY A 415 -18.46 48.76 -35.89
C GLY A 415 -18.64 49.96 -34.94
N ILE A 416 -19.47 49.79 -33.91
CA ILE A 416 -19.59 50.72 -32.77
C ILE A 416 -19.56 49.89 -31.49
N THR A 417 -18.84 50.33 -30.47
CA THR A 417 -18.93 49.76 -29.12
C THR A 417 -19.64 50.74 -28.20
N GLN A 418 -20.58 50.24 -27.41
CA GLN A 418 -21.18 50.98 -26.30
C GLN A 418 -20.77 50.32 -24.98
N ILE A 419 -20.36 51.16 -24.02
CA ILE A 419 -20.12 50.76 -22.63
C ILE A 419 -21.04 51.61 -21.74
N TYR A 420 -21.82 50.96 -20.87
CA TYR A 420 -22.69 51.64 -19.91
C TYR A 420 -22.27 51.30 -18.49
N ARG A 421 -21.95 52.33 -17.68
CA ARG A 421 -21.53 52.18 -16.28
C ARG A 421 -22.62 52.71 -15.36
N ILE A 422 -23.08 51.88 -14.43
CA ILE A 422 -24.16 52.25 -13.50
C ILE A 422 -23.63 53.20 -12.42
N TYR A 423 -24.36 54.29 -12.14
CA TYR A 423 -23.88 55.35 -11.24
C TYR A 423 -23.69 54.92 -9.77
N ASN A 424 -24.45 53.94 -9.29
CA ASN A 424 -24.55 53.56 -7.86
C ASN A 424 -24.02 52.16 -7.54
N GLY A 425 -23.21 51.58 -8.42
CA GLY A 425 -22.49 50.34 -8.19
C GLY A 425 -21.67 49.99 -9.42
N SER A 426 -20.49 49.39 -9.24
CA SER A 426 -19.46 49.19 -10.29
C SER A 426 -19.87 48.35 -11.51
N ARG A 427 -21.14 47.95 -11.59
CA ARG A 427 -21.74 47.21 -12.71
C ARG A 427 -21.48 47.97 -14.01
N THR A 428 -20.78 47.29 -14.91
CA THR A 428 -20.49 47.78 -16.25
C THR A 428 -21.06 46.81 -17.27
N TYR A 429 -21.65 47.35 -18.33
CA TYR A 429 -22.23 46.59 -19.42
C TYR A 429 -21.57 47.00 -20.73
N ILE A 430 -21.35 46.04 -21.63
CA ILE A 430 -20.76 46.27 -22.95
C ILE A 430 -21.59 45.60 -24.04
N ARG A 431 -21.72 46.27 -25.20
CA ARG A 431 -22.29 45.70 -26.43
C ARG A 431 -21.65 46.31 -27.67
N THR A 432 -21.86 45.67 -28.82
CA THR A 432 -21.35 46.15 -30.10
C THR A 432 -22.44 46.18 -31.18
N LEU A 433 -22.39 47.20 -32.04
CA LEU A 433 -23.09 47.24 -33.32
C LEU A 433 -22.13 46.73 -34.40
N TYR A 434 -22.50 45.66 -35.09
CA TYR A 434 -21.78 45.15 -36.24
C TYR A 434 -22.74 44.83 -37.38
N SER A 435 -22.43 45.26 -38.60
CA SER A 435 -23.28 45.08 -39.78
C SER A 435 -24.75 45.51 -39.59
N GLY A 436 -25.01 46.56 -38.80
CA GLY A 436 -26.36 47.06 -38.51
C GLY A 436 -27.12 46.33 -37.40
N VAL A 437 -26.55 45.28 -36.79
CA VAL A 437 -27.17 44.51 -35.70
C VAL A 437 -26.45 44.77 -34.38
N TRP A 438 -27.20 45.15 -33.34
CA TRP A 438 -26.68 45.27 -31.98
C TRP A 438 -26.58 43.89 -31.32
N SER A 439 -25.45 43.58 -30.69
CA SER A 439 -25.37 42.48 -29.74
C SER A 439 -26.26 42.76 -28.52
N ALA A 440 -26.64 41.72 -27.80
CA ALA A 440 -27.13 41.86 -26.44
C ALA A 440 -26.10 42.60 -25.56
N TRP A 441 -26.57 43.27 -24.52
CA TRP A 441 -25.71 43.79 -23.46
C TRP A 441 -25.14 42.63 -22.63
N VAL A 442 -23.81 42.60 -22.51
CA VAL A 442 -23.10 41.63 -21.66
C VAL A 442 -22.60 42.37 -20.42
N LYS A 443 -22.90 41.82 -19.24
CA LYS A 443 -22.39 42.33 -17.97
C LYS A 443 -20.91 41.99 -17.84
N GLN A 444 -20.07 42.98 -17.52
CA GLN A 444 -18.70 42.76 -17.12
C GLN A 444 -18.65 42.49 -15.62
N TYR A 445 -17.88 41.48 -15.21
CA TYR A 445 -17.71 41.08 -13.83
C TYR A 445 -16.45 41.67 -13.22
N ASP A 446 -16.50 41.97 -11.92
CA ASP A 446 -15.43 42.59 -11.14
C ASP A 446 -15.41 42.04 -9.69
N ALA A 447 -14.56 42.58 -8.83
CA ALA A 447 -14.43 42.11 -7.44
C ALA A 447 -15.70 42.33 -6.58
N ALA A 448 -16.49 43.36 -6.85
CA ALA A 448 -17.79 43.63 -6.21
C ALA A 448 -18.94 42.92 -6.94
N ASN A 449 -18.84 42.77 -8.26
CA ASN A 449 -19.81 42.09 -9.12
C ASN A 449 -19.23 40.77 -9.65
N LYS A 450 -19.13 39.75 -8.80
CA LYS A 450 -18.66 38.42 -9.21
C LYS A 450 -19.75 37.65 -9.98
N PRO A 451 -19.40 36.76 -10.92
CA PRO A 451 -20.35 35.81 -11.48
C PRO A 451 -20.84 34.83 -10.40
N SER A 452 -22.09 34.37 -10.52
CA SER A 452 -22.57 33.18 -9.82
C SER A 452 -21.95 31.92 -10.42
N PRO A 453 -21.92 30.78 -9.71
CA PRO A 453 -21.43 29.52 -10.29
C PRO A 453 -22.17 29.11 -11.57
N SER A 454 -23.48 29.38 -11.64
CA SER A 454 -24.32 29.18 -12.83
C SER A 454 -23.94 30.06 -14.02
N ASP A 455 -23.40 31.27 -13.81
CA ASP A 455 -23.01 32.18 -14.91
C ASP A 455 -21.74 31.71 -15.64
N ILE A 456 -20.96 30.80 -15.03
CA ILE A 456 -19.67 30.32 -15.54
C ILE A 456 -19.55 28.78 -15.61
N GLY A 457 -20.61 28.03 -15.30
CA GLY A 457 -20.58 26.57 -15.26
C GLY A 457 -19.66 25.98 -14.17
N ALA A 458 -19.50 26.69 -13.05
CA ALA A 458 -18.67 26.25 -11.93
C ALA A 458 -19.49 25.49 -10.87
N VAL A 459 -18.82 24.58 -10.15
CA VAL A 459 -19.46 23.76 -9.11
C VAL A 459 -19.91 24.60 -7.93
N ASN A 460 -21.17 24.45 -7.53
CA ASN A 460 -21.73 25.18 -6.39
C ASN A 460 -21.38 24.51 -5.04
N LYS A 461 -20.89 25.30 -4.07
CA LYS A 461 -20.62 24.85 -2.69
C LYS A 461 -21.89 24.40 -1.94
N GLY A 462 -23.06 24.87 -2.35
CA GLY A 462 -24.35 24.44 -1.81
C GLY A 462 -24.82 23.05 -2.29
N GLY A 463 -24.06 22.40 -3.17
CA GLY A 463 -24.45 21.16 -3.85
C GLY A 463 -24.73 21.43 -5.33
N ASP A 464 -24.49 20.39 -6.15
CA ASP A 464 -24.60 20.45 -7.60
C ASP A 464 -24.95 19.05 -8.17
N THR A 465 -25.52 19.01 -9.37
CA THR A 465 -25.93 17.76 -10.04
C THR A 465 -25.07 17.52 -11.28
N MET A 466 -24.08 16.63 -11.15
CA MET A 466 -23.24 16.24 -12.27
C MET A 466 -24.02 15.36 -13.25
N THR A 467 -24.30 15.90 -14.45
CA THR A 467 -24.99 15.16 -15.54
C THR A 467 -24.05 14.24 -16.33
N GLY A 468 -22.73 14.34 -16.12
CA GLY A 468 -21.70 13.47 -16.69
C GLY A 468 -20.83 12.81 -15.61
N PRO A 469 -19.87 11.95 -16.01
CA PRO A 469 -19.03 11.22 -15.05
C PRO A 469 -18.12 12.15 -14.22
N LEU A 470 -18.29 12.14 -12.90
CA LEU A 470 -17.34 12.77 -11.98
C LEU A 470 -16.09 11.87 -11.84
N LYS A 471 -14.94 12.36 -12.29
CA LYS A 471 -13.63 11.72 -12.07
C LYS A 471 -12.81 12.55 -11.08
N VAL A 472 -12.29 11.90 -10.04
CA VAL A 472 -11.39 12.51 -9.06
C VAL A 472 -10.09 11.70 -9.06
N ASN A 473 -8.96 12.37 -9.31
CA ASN A 473 -7.64 11.72 -9.38
C ASN A 473 -6.98 11.56 -7.99
N GLY A 474 -7.43 12.34 -7.01
CA GLY A 474 -7.00 12.25 -5.61
C GLY A 474 -8.04 11.60 -4.72
N GLU A 475 -7.88 11.75 -3.40
CA GLU A 475 -8.83 11.24 -2.42
C GLU A 475 -10.16 12.02 -2.44
N VAL A 476 -11.27 11.31 -2.22
CA VAL A 476 -12.56 11.91 -1.88
C VAL A 476 -12.78 11.69 -0.38
N GLN A 477 -12.77 12.77 0.40
CA GLN A 477 -12.99 12.73 1.85
C GLN A 477 -14.40 13.19 2.20
N ALA A 478 -15.09 12.46 3.08
CA ALA A 478 -16.41 12.82 3.59
C ALA A 478 -16.34 13.09 5.11
N ALA A 479 -16.48 14.35 5.51
CA ALA A 479 -16.48 14.77 6.91
C ALA A 479 -17.86 14.62 7.61
N SER A 480 -18.82 13.96 6.96
CA SER A 480 -20.14 13.63 7.51
C SER A 480 -20.18 12.16 7.91
N ALA A 481 -20.83 11.86 9.04
CA ALA A 481 -21.01 10.47 9.47
C ALA A 481 -21.71 9.61 8.41
N ASN A 482 -22.69 10.16 7.68
CA ASN A 482 -23.31 9.51 6.53
C ASN A 482 -22.57 9.93 5.24
N GLY A 483 -21.34 9.43 5.06
CA GLY A 483 -20.37 10.00 4.11
C GLY A 483 -20.65 9.72 2.63
N PHE A 484 -20.82 8.45 2.25
CA PHE A 484 -20.95 8.04 0.85
C PHE A 484 -22.26 7.31 0.60
N ARG A 485 -23.14 7.90 -0.23
CA ARG A 485 -24.46 7.35 -0.56
C ARG A 485 -24.62 7.07 -2.04
N ILE A 486 -25.20 5.90 -2.34
CA ILE A 486 -25.77 5.54 -3.62
C ILE A 486 -27.30 5.53 -3.41
N ALA A 487 -27.99 6.54 -3.96
CA ALA A 487 -29.44 6.68 -3.91
C ALA A 487 -30.02 6.37 -5.29
N TYR A 488 -30.50 5.15 -5.50
CA TYR A 488 -30.98 4.70 -6.81
C TYR A 488 -32.16 3.73 -6.69
N GLY A 489 -33.24 4.01 -7.42
CA GLY A 489 -34.52 3.31 -7.26
C GLY A 489 -35.16 3.59 -5.89
N ASP A 490 -35.87 2.60 -5.35
CA ASP A 490 -36.63 2.73 -4.10
C ASP A 490 -35.77 2.81 -2.82
N TYR A 491 -34.47 2.52 -2.89
CA TYR A 491 -33.61 2.40 -1.71
C TYR A 491 -32.30 3.18 -1.88
N GLY A 492 -31.83 3.75 -0.77
CA GLY A 492 -30.49 4.27 -0.63
C GLY A 492 -29.63 3.24 0.10
N THR A 493 -28.41 3.07 -0.37
CA THR A 493 -27.36 2.34 0.36
C THR A 493 -26.18 3.27 0.60
N PHE A 494 -25.63 3.28 1.81
CA PHE A 494 -24.58 4.22 2.16
C PHE A 494 -23.62 3.73 3.23
N TRP A 495 -22.36 4.14 3.14
CA TRP A 495 -21.37 3.95 4.18
C TRP A 495 -21.56 5.01 5.26
N ARG A 496 -21.75 4.54 6.50
CA ARG A 496 -21.83 5.40 7.69
C ARG A 496 -20.68 5.10 8.65
N ASN A 497 -19.84 6.08 8.92
CA ASN A 497 -18.88 6.05 10.03
C ASN A 497 -19.43 6.93 11.16
N ASP A 498 -19.72 6.36 12.32
CA ASP A 498 -20.22 7.13 13.48
C ASP A 498 -19.16 7.45 14.54
N GLY A 499 -17.88 7.19 14.24
CA GLY A 499 -16.75 7.31 15.15
C GLY A 499 -16.42 6.02 15.91
N ASN A 500 -17.38 5.09 16.05
CA ASN A 500 -17.17 3.81 16.73
C ASN A 500 -17.23 2.61 15.78
N ASN A 501 -18.09 2.68 14.75
CA ASN A 501 -18.26 1.61 13.78
C ASN A 501 -18.45 2.19 12.36
N LEU A 502 -17.99 1.43 11.36
CA LEU A 502 -18.29 1.64 9.94
C LEU A 502 -19.39 0.68 9.51
N TYR A 503 -20.57 1.20 9.18
CA TYR A 503 -21.74 0.45 8.74
C TYR A 503 -21.98 0.57 7.24
N LEU A 504 -22.44 -0.52 6.61
CA LEU A 504 -23.26 -0.45 5.40
C LEU A 504 -24.72 -0.27 5.81
N MET A 505 -25.29 0.89 5.52
CA MET A 505 -26.66 1.27 5.89
C MET A 505 -27.61 1.23 4.68
N LEU A 506 -28.88 0.90 4.93
CA LEU A 506 -29.97 0.96 3.94
C LEU A 506 -31.10 1.87 4.43
N THR A 507 -31.80 2.54 3.52
CA THR A 507 -32.99 3.36 3.83
C THR A 507 -34.28 2.53 3.89
N ASN A 508 -35.39 3.18 4.26
CA ASN A 508 -36.72 2.63 3.99
C ASN A 508 -37.03 2.63 2.48
N LYS A 509 -37.98 1.80 2.07
CA LYS A 509 -38.47 1.73 0.68
C LYS A 509 -39.19 3.04 0.31
N GLY A 510 -38.87 3.58 -0.86
CA GLY A 510 -39.39 4.86 -1.37
C GLY A 510 -38.66 6.09 -0.82
N ASP A 511 -37.61 5.91 -0.02
CA ASP A 511 -36.91 6.99 0.69
C ASP A 511 -35.39 6.91 0.48
N ALA A 512 -34.95 6.90 -0.78
CA ALA A 512 -33.54 6.63 -1.13
C ALA A 512 -32.54 7.68 -0.59
N TYR A 513 -33.01 8.88 -0.24
CA TYR A 513 -32.19 9.96 0.34
C TYR A 513 -32.32 10.09 1.85
N GLY A 514 -33.30 9.44 2.49
CA GLY A 514 -33.56 9.56 3.92
C GLY A 514 -32.64 8.76 4.83
N SER A 515 -33.08 8.59 6.08
CA SER A 515 -32.28 7.98 7.15
C SER A 515 -32.14 6.46 6.98
N TYR A 516 -31.25 5.85 7.76
CA TYR A 516 -31.12 4.40 7.81
C TYR A 516 -32.32 3.74 8.49
N ASN A 517 -32.69 2.55 8.02
CA ASN A 517 -33.69 1.68 8.62
C ASN A 517 -33.08 0.83 9.77
N ALA A 518 -33.75 -0.22 10.21
CA ALA A 518 -33.28 -1.10 11.30
C ALA A 518 -32.28 -2.20 10.86
N LEU A 519 -32.11 -2.45 9.56
CA LEU A 519 -31.25 -3.52 9.03
C LEU A 519 -29.77 -3.17 9.21
N ARG A 520 -28.97 -4.14 9.61
CA ARG A 520 -27.51 -4.02 9.78
C ARG A 520 -26.83 -5.15 9.00
N PRO A 521 -26.73 -5.06 7.67
CA PRO A 521 -26.19 -6.15 6.85
C PRO A 521 -24.73 -6.43 7.16
N LEU A 522 -23.93 -5.38 7.36
CA LEU A 522 -22.50 -5.48 7.60
C LEU A 522 -22.01 -4.23 8.34
N TRP A 523 -21.17 -4.43 9.37
CA TRP A 523 -20.37 -3.35 9.95
C TRP A 523 -19.03 -3.84 10.49
N VAL A 524 -18.11 -2.90 10.67
CA VAL A 524 -16.80 -3.11 11.29
C VAL A 524 -16.71 -2.24 12.53
N ASN A 525 -16.32 -2.81 13.67
CA ASN A 525 -15.96 -2.04 14.85
C ASN A 525 -14.60 -1.37 14.64
N LEU A 526 -14.51 -0.05 14.74
CA LEU A 526 -13.31 0.72 14.41
C LEU A 526 -12.18 0.59 15.44
N VAL A 527 -12.48 0.11 16.65
CA VAL A 527 -11.50 -0.12 17.71
C VAL A 527 -10.89 -1.52 17.63
N THR A 528 -11.71 -2.54 17.35
CA THR A 528 -11.27 -3.95 17.34
C THR A 528 -11.02 -4.53 15.95
N GLY A 529 -11.45 -3.85 14.88
CA GLY A 529 -11.45 -4.37 13.51
C GLY A 529 -12.45 -5.50 13.26
N ALA A 530 -13.28 -5.86 14.24
CA ALA A 530 -14.21 -6.98 14.13
C ALA A 530 -15.31 -6.72 13.10
N LEU A 531 -15.39 -7.57 12.08
CA LEU A 531 -16.47 -7.62 11.11
C LEU A 531 -17.69 -8.34 11.71
N GLN A 532 -18.88 -7.77 11.56
CA GLN A 532 -20.13 -8.28 12.12
C GLN A 532 -21.29 -8.13 11.13
N THR A 533 -22.27 -9.03 11.22
CA THR A 533 -23.55 -8.93 10.50
C THR A 533 -24.72 -9.07 11.48
N GLY A 534 -25.80 -8.34 11.22
CA GLY A 534 -27.06 -8.36 11.99
C GLY A 534 -28.24 -8.87 11.16
N THR A 535 -28.00 -9.14 9.88
CA THR A 535 -28.85 -9.95 9.01
C THR A 535 -28.15 -11.27 8.67
N PRO A 536 -28.85 -12.28 8.14
CA PRO A 536 -28.23 -13.51 7.67
C PRO A 536 -27.11 -13.24 6.65
N LEU A 537 -26.06 -14.07 6.71
CA LEU A 537 -24.95 -14.10 5.77
C LEU A 537 -25.04 -15.39 4.93
N THR A 538 -25.11 -15.26 3.61
CA THR A 538 -25.12 -16.38 2.67
C THR A 538 -23.81 -16.38 1.87
N VAL A 539 -23.13 -17.53 1.82
CA VAL A 539 -21.88 -17.71 1.06
C VAL A 539 -22.07 -18.86 0.08
N ASN A 540 -22.00 -18.58 -1.22
CA ASN A 540 -22.27 -19.55 -2.29
C ASN A 540 -21.03 -20.42 -2.64
N ASN A 541 -20.03 -20.45 -1.78
CA ASN A 541 -18.76 -21.17 -1.96
C ASN A 541 -18.21 -21.51 -0.56
N THR A 542 -16.88 -21.58 -0.39
CA THR A 542 -16.22 -22.04 0.83
C THR A 542 -16.02 -20.90 1.83
N ILE A 543 -16.26 -21.19 3.12
CA ILE A 543 -15.81 -20.37 4.25
C ILE A 543 -14.56 -21.05 4.82
N ASN A 544 -13.42 -20.37 4.85
CA ASN A 544 -12.23 -20.81 5.58
C ASN A 544 -12.17 -20.11 6.94
N ALA A 545 -11.81 -20.83 7.99
CA ALA A 545 -11.65 -20.31 9.34
C ALA A 545 -10.38 -20.89 9.98
N ASP A 546 -9.36 -20.05 10.19
CA ASP A 546 -8.04 -20.47 10.68
C ASP A 546 -8.01 -20.74 12.21
N LYS A 547 -9.14 -20.50 12.89
CA LYS A 547 -9.33 -20.69 14.34
C LYS A 547 -10.66 -21.41 14.62
N GLU A 548 -11.50 -20.86 15.48
CA GLU A 548 -12.77 -21.46 15.90
C GLU A 548 -13.95 -20.99 15.05
N VAL A 549 -14.94 -21.87 14.89
CA VAL A 549 -16.29 -21.52 14.42
C VAL A 549 -17.22 -21.66 15.63
N THR A 550 -17.41 -20.56 16.35
CA THR A 550 -18.19 -20.54 17.59
C THR A 550 -19.65 -20.19 17.29
N ALA A 551 -20.57 -21.04 17.73
CA ALA A 551 -22.00 -20.87 17.54
C ALA A 551 -22.75 -21.04 18.86
N GLY A 552 -23.37 -19.96 19.35
CA GLY A 552 -24.20 -19.94 20.54
C GLY A 552 -25.69 -20.00 20.18
N TYR A 553 -26.38 -21.06 20.58
CA TYR A 553 -27.84 -21.07 20.64
C TYR A 553 -28.29 -21.26 22.09
N THR A 554 -29.15 -20.37 22.57
CA THR A 554 -29.75 -20.41 23.90
C THR A 554 -31.24 -20.11 23.79
N GLY A 555 -32.07 -21.13 24.01
CA GLY A 555 -33.53 -21.01 24.07
C GLY A 555 -34.20 -22.37 24.23
N PRO A 556 -35.41 -22.43 24.81
CA PRO A 556 -36.13 -23.68 25.00
C PRO A 556 -36.81 -24.13 23.69
N PHE A 557 -36.59 -25.39 23.30
CA PHE A 557 -37.39 -26.10 22.30
C PHE A 557 -37.70 -27.52 22.79
N ALA A 558 -38.83 -28.06 22.37
CA ALA A 558 -39.18 -29.47 22.62
C ALA A 558 -38.48 -30.38 21.60
N TRP A 559 -38.22 -31.65 21.98
CA TRP A 559 -37.69 -32.69 21.07
C TRP A 559 -38.49 -32.84 19.76
N ALA A 560 -39.78 -32.52 19.77
CA ALA A 560 -40.65 -32.55 18.60
C ALA A 560 -40.32 -31.46 17.54
N GLU A 561 -39.61 -30.39 17.90
CA GLU A 561 -39.32 -29.26 17.00
C GLU A 561 -37.93 -29.30 16.37
N GLN A 562 -37.27 -30.47 16.33
CA GLN A 562 -35.89 -30.61 15.87
C GLN A 562 -35.65 -30.11 14.42
N TYR A 563 -36.68 -30.08 13.57
CA TYR A 563 -36.61 -29.48 12.22
C TYR A 563 -36.47 -27.94 12.20
N LYS A 564 -36.73 -27.26 13.32
CA LYS A 564 -36.65 -25.80 13.48
C LYS A 564 -35.54 -25.36 14.45
N ALA A 565 -34.99 -26.31 15.22
CA ALA A 565 -33.94 -26.04 16.20
C ALA A 565 -32.67 -25.53 15.49
N LYS A 566 -32.08 -24.45 16.01
CA LYS A 566 -30.85 -23.87 15.43
C LYS A 566 -29.64 -24.70 15.85
N ALA A 567 -28.78 -25.04 14.88
CA ALA A 567 -27.55 -25.78 15.10
C ALA A 567 -26.36 -25.07 14.41
N PRO A 568 -25.11 -25.28 14.88
CA PRO A 568 -23.90 -24.76 14.22
C PRO A 568 -23.72 -25.30 12.80
N PHE A 569 -24.10 -26.56 12.60
CA PHE A 569 -24.12 -27.24 11.31
C PHE A 569 -25.54 -27.73 11.05
N PHE A 570 -26.14 -27.26 9.96
CA PHE A 570 -27.43 -27.71 9.47
C PHE A 570 -27.35 -27.88 7.96
N ASN A 571 -27.37 -29.14 7.51
CA ASN A 571 -27.48 -29.47 6.09
C ASN A 571 -28.90 -29.95 5.82
N SER A 572 -29.62 -29.25 4.95
CA SER A 572 -30.96 -29.64 4.49
C SER A 572 -30.88 -30.00 3.03
N TYR A 573 -31.25 -31.24 2.72
CA TYR A 573 -31.31 -31.75 1.36
C TYR A 573 -32.57 -32.59 1.17
N SER A 574 -33.01 -32.69 -0.08
CA SER A 574 -34.06 -33.59 -0.54
C SER A 574 -33.56 -34.23 -1.82
N THR A 575 -33.71 -35.54 -1.96
CA THR A 575 -33.17 -36.28 -3.11
C THR A 575 -34.12 -37.39 -3.56
N THR A 576 -33.98 -37.77 -4.83
CA THR A 576 -34.56 -38.99 -5.43
C THR A 576 -33.48 -40.02 -5.79
N GLY A 577 -32.20 -39.75 -5.46
CA GLY A 577 -31.08 -40.64 -5.73
C GLY A 577 -31.01 -41.80 -4.73
N ALA A 578 -30.96 -43.03 -5.26
CA ALA A 578 -31.00 -44.27 -4.48
C ALA A 578 -29.65 -44.67 -3.82
N SER A 579 -28.62 -43.84 -3.87
CA SER A 579 -27.30 -44.13 -3.28
C SER A 579 -26.51 -42.83 -3.07
N GLU A 580 -26.84 -42.08 -2.02
CA GLU A 580 -26.25 -40.76 -1.76
C GLU A 580 -25.80 -40.61 -0.30
N TYR A 581 -24.53 -40.25 -0.11
CA TYR A 581 -23.96 -39.93 1.19
C TYR A 581 -23.78 -38.42 1.35
N HIS A 582 -24.37 -37.87 2.40
CA HIS A 582 -24.45 -36.44 2.69
C HIS A 582 -23.68 -36.12 3.99
N PRO A 583 -22.34 -35.97 3.93
CA PRO A 583 -21.52 -35.63 5.09
C PRO A 583 -21.81 -34.20 5.58
N VAL A 584 -21.99 -34.05 6.89
CA VAL A 584 -22.17 -32.75 7.57
C VAL A 584 -20.87 -32.32 8.27
N ILE A 585 -20.07 -33.28 8.75
CA ILE A 585 -18.75 -33.03 9.35
C ILE A 585 -17.75 -33.98 8.68
N LYS A 586 -16.56 -33.50 8.34
CA LYS A 586 -15.49 -34.30 7.74
C LYS A 586 -14.11 -33.83 8.20
N GLN A 587 -13.24 -34.79 8.50
CA GLN A 587 -11.81 -34.58 8.72
C GLN A 587 -11.01 -35.48 7.78
N GLN A 588 -9.88 -35.00 7.28
CA GLN A 588 -8.85 -35.83 6.69
C GLN A 588 -7.59 -35.74 7.55
N ALA A 589 -7.06 -36.87 7.99
CA ALA A 589 -5.78 -36.95 8.68
C ALA A 589 -4.80 -37.73 7.82
N THR A 590 -3.58 -37.23 7.69
CA THR A 590 -2.49 -37.88 6.95
C THR A 590 -1.27 -37.98 7.84
N ILE A 591 -0.78 -39.20 8.06
CA ILE A 591 0.53 -39.43 8.64
C ILE A 591 1.50 -39.63 7.47
N ALA A 592 2.38 -38.66 7.26
CA ALA A 592 3.29 -38.61 6.11
C ALA A 592 4.08 -39.93 5.97
N GLY A 593 4.07 -40.51 4.76
CA GLY A 593 4.73 -41.78 4.47
C GLY A 593 4.14 -43.02 5.16
N LYS A 594 2.97 -42.93 5.80
CA LYS A 594 2.27 -44.07 6.43
C LYS A 594 0.90 -44.33 5.81
N ASN A 595 -0.07 -43.44 6.03
CA ASN A 595 -1.43 -43.55 5.51
C ASN A 595 -2.19 -42.22 5.61
N SER A 596 -3.31 -42.14 4.88
CA SER A 596 -4.32 -41.10 5.05
C SER A 596 -5.67 -41.73 5.37
N TRP A 597 -6.43 -41.08 6.23
CA TRP A 597 -7.79 -41.47 6.60
C TRP A 597 -8.73 -40.28 6.47
N ALA A 598 -9.90 -40.51 5.86
CA ALA A 598 -11.03 -39.62 5.93
C ALA A 598 -12.02 -40.15 6.97
N PHE A 599 -12.46 -39.28 7.87
CA PHE A 599 -13.51 -39.54 8.86
C PHE A 599 -14.65 -38.58 8.58
N SER A 600 -15.88 -39.07 8.46
CA SER A 600 -17.04 -38.21 8.24
C SER A 600 -18.29 -38.68 8.99
N LEU A 601 -19.12 -37.71 9.38
CA LEU A 601 -20.42 -37.93 9.97
C LEU A 601 -21.48 -37.32 9.05
N GLY A 602 -22.54 -38.08 8.78
CA GLY A 602 -23.57 -37.69 7.82
C GLY A 602 -24.60 -38.80 7.59
N SER A 603 -25.60 -38.50 6.78
CA SER A 603 -26.66 -39.44 6.41
C SER A 603 -26.38 -40.14 5.08
N LEU A 604 -26.83 -41.38 4.96
CA LEU A 604 -26.84 -42.16 3.72
C LEU A 604 -28.28 -42.44 3.32
N VAL A 605 -28.60 -42.21 2.05
CA VAL A 605 -29.79 -42.73 1.36
C VAL A 605 -29.35 -43.96 0.58
N ALA A 606 -29.97 -45.12 0.85
CA ALA A 606 -29.68 -46.39 0.18
C ALA A 606 -31.00 -47.07 -0.21
N GLY A 607 -31.36 -46.99 -1.49
CA GLY A 607 -32.73 -47.24 -1.95
C GLY A 607 -33.68 -46.28 -1.25
N ASP A 608 -34.71 -46.82 -0.60
CA ASP A 608 -35.68 -46.05 0.20
C ASP A 608 -35.28 -45.96 1.70
N GLU A 609 -34.13 -46.52 2.10
CA GLU A 609 -33.66 -46.46 3.49
C GLU A 609 -32.79 -45.21 3.76
N LEU A 610 -33.13 -44.48 4.82
CA LEU A 610 -32.31 -43.41 5.39
C LEU A 610 -31.62 -43.93 6.67
N SER A 611 -30.33 -43.63 6.82
CA SER A 611 -29.60 -43.92 8.07
C SER A 611 -28.50 -42.88 8.34
N TRP A 612 -28.09 -42.74 9.61
CA TRP A 612 -27.02 -41.85 10.04
C TRP A 612 -25.73 -42.62 10.29
N HIS A 613 -24.59 -42.07 9.90
CA HIS A 613 -23.32 -42.80 9.82
C HIS A 613 -22.14 -42.05 10.44
N LEU A 614 -21.25 -42.83 11.07
CA LEU A 614 -19.83 -42.51 11.20
C LEU A 614 -19.07 -43.36 10.20
N HIS A 615 -18.58 -42.73 9.14
CA HIS A 615 -17.87 -43.36 8.03
C HIS A 615 -16.37 -43.08 8.11
N MET A 616 -15.56 -44.11 7.89
CA MET A 616 -14.10 -44.05 7.95
C MET A 616 -13.53 -44.73 6.71
N LYS A 617 -12.72 -44.02 5.92
CA LYS A 617 -12.11 -44.53 4.68
C LYS A 617 -10.60 -44.31 4.67
N GLY A 618 -9.85 -45.40 4.53
CA GLY A 618 -8.39 -45.40 4.46
C GLY A 618 -7.88 -45.29 3.02
N SER A 619 -6.68 -44.72 2.85
CA SER A 619 -6.01 -44.58 1.55
C SER A 619 -5.64 -45.91 0.87
N GLY A 620 -5.68 -47.03 1.60
CA GLY A 620 -5.52 -48.38 1.07
C GLY A 620 -6.84 -49.10 0.80
N ALA A 621 -7.91 -48.35 0.49
CA ALA A 621 -9.28 -48.83 0.26
C ALA A 621 -9.95 -49.55 1.46
N GLN A 622 -9.42 -49.38 2.68
CA GLN A 622 -10.11 -49.83 3.90
C GLN A 622 -11.37 -48.99 4.14
N GLU A 623 -12.44 -49.62 4.63
CA GLU A 623 -13.70 -48.94 4.94
C GLU A 623 -14.31 -49.49 6.24
N VAL A 624 -14.73 -48.60 7.13
CA VAL A 624 -15.45 -48.94 8.38
C VAL A 624 -16.64 -47.99 8.50
N ASN A 625 -17.81 -48.54 8.79
CA ASN A 625 -19.06 -47.79 8.77
C ASN A 625 -19.97 -48.17 9.94
N PHE A 626 -20.06 -47.31 10.95
CA PHE A 626 -21.01 -47.46 12.05
C PHE A 626 -22.30 -46.73 11.68
N LYS A 627 -23.47 -47.36 11.84
CA LYS A 627 -24.75 -46.75 11.45
C LYS A 627 -25.83 -46.80 12.53
N TRP A 628 -26.70 -45.80 12.51
CA TRP A 628 -27.99 -45.78 13.18
C TRP A 628 -29.10 -45.76 12.12
N ASP A 629 -30.03 -46.71 12.17
CA ASP A 629 -31.20 -46.70 11.28
C ASP A 629 -32.32 -45.81 11.84
N THR A 630 -33.33 -45.50 11.00
CA THR A 630 -34.52 -44.73 11.39
C THR A 630 -35.43 -45.44 12.39
N LYS A 631 -35.14 -46.70 12.76
CA LYS A 631 -35.83 -47.46 13.82
C LYS A 631 -35.09 -47.37 15.16
N GLY A 632 -33.92 -46.71 15.21
CA GLY A 632 -33.10 -46.52 16.39
C GLY A 632 -32.07 -47.63 16.67
N ASN A 633 -31.90 -48.60 15.75
CA ASN A 633 -30.90 -49.65 15.91
C ASN A 633 -29.49 -49.11 15.62
N PHE A 634 -28.52 -49.46 16.46
CA PHE A 634 -27.10 -49.20 16.21
C PHE A 634 -26.44 -50.46 15.62
N ASN A 635 -25.77 -50.32 14.48
CA ASN A 635 -24.96 -51.39 13.88
C ASN A 635 -23.48 -51.00 13.87
N ALA A 636 -22.66 -51.84 14.49
CA ALA A 636 -21.20 -51.80 14.38
C ALA A 636 -20.71 -52.95 13.47
N PRO A 637 -19.82 -52.69 12.51
CA PRO A 637 -19.26 -53.74 11.65
C PRO A 637 -18.12 -54.53 12.33
N GLY A 638 -17.59 -54.01 13.44
CA GLY A 638 -16.66 -54.68 14.35
C GLY A 638 -17.29 -54.95 15.71
N GLN A 639 -16.47 -55.34 16.68
CA GLN A 639 -16.93 -55.56 18.06
C GLN A 639 -17.39 -54.27 18.74
N VAL A 640 -18.48 -54.35 19.50
CA VAL A 640 -18.87 -53.32 20.49
C VAL A 640 -18.31 -53.77 21.84
N ASN A 641 -17.28 -53.06 22.33
CA ASN A 641 -16.63 -53.35 23.61
C ASN A 641 -17.08 -52.30 24.65
N PRO A 642 -18.19 -52.52 25.38
CA PRO A 642 -18.64 -51.59 26.42
C PRO A 642 -17.65 -51.54 27.60
N GLY A 643 -17.54 -50.38 28.25
CA GLY A 643 -16.72 -50.22 29.46
C GLY A 643 -17.23 -51.02 30.68
N SER A 644 -18.44 -51.58 30.61
CA SER A 644 -18.96 -52.56 31.57
C SER A 644 -19.92 -53.50 30.85
N TYR A 645 -19.81 -54.80 31.14
CA TYR A 645 -20.69 -55.84 30.60
C TYR A 645 -21.85 -56.20 31.55
N ALA A 646 -21.99 -55.55 32.72
CA ALA A 646 -22.93 -55.96 33.77
C ALA A 646 -24.41 -56.10 33.32
N ASN A 647 -24.85 -55.30 32.34
CA ASN A 647 -26.18 -55.36 31.75
C ASN A 647 -26.37 -56.52 30.74
N PHE A 648 -25.29 -57.13 30.26
CA PHE A 648 -25.25 -58.35 29.45
C PHE A 648 -25.02 -59.57 30.35
N ASP A 649 -24.03 -59.49 31.26
CA ASP A 649 -23.67 -60.57 32.20
C ASP A 649 -24.85 -60.94 33.13
N SER A 650 -25.76 -60.02 33.45
CA SER A 650 -26.99 -60.32 34.19
C SER A 650 -28.03 -61.13 33.41
N ARG A 651 -27.84 -61.32 32.09
CA ARG A 651 -28.74 -62.08 31.19
C ARG A 651 -28.23 -63.47 30.84
N TYR A 652 -26.97 -63.77 31.16
CA TYR A 652 -26.31 -65.03 30.83
C TYR A 652 -25.65 -65.60 32.09
N TYR A 653 -25.68 -66.91 32.28
CA TYR A 653 -24.98 -67.51 33.43
C TYR A 653 -23.48 -67.29 33.31
N THR A 654 -22.85 -66.75 34.35
CA THR A 654 -21.39 -66.67 34.43
C THR A 654 -20.76 -68.06 34.36
N LYS A 655 -19.49 -68.15 33.94
CA LYS A 655 -18.77 -69.44 33.93
C LYS A 655 -18.80 -70.10 35.31
N ALA A 656 -18.67 -69.34 36.39
CA ALA A 656 -18.74 -69.86 37.75
C ALA A 656 -20.14 -70.42 38.13
N GLN A 657 -21.23 -69.83 37.63
CA GLN A 657 -22.59 -70.37 37.84
C GLN A 657 -22.86 -71.62 37.01
N THR A 658 -22.36 -71.68 35.78
CA THR A 658 -22.45 -72.90 34.95
C THR A 658 -21.54 -74.02 35.47
N ASP A 659 -20.34 -73.68 35.94
CA ASP A 659 -19.42 -74.61 36.62
C ASP A 659 -19.97 -75.08 37.98
N ALA A 660 -20.64 -74.22 38.76
CA ALA A 660 -21.28 -74.63 40.02
C ALA A 660 -22.53 -75.51 39.81
N GLY A 661 -23.20 -75.38 38.65
CA GLY A 661 -24.18 -76.36 38.17
C GLY A 661 -23.56 -77.67 37.66
N TYR A 662 -22.23 -77.72 37.51
CA TYR A 662 -21.45 -78.86 37.03
C TYR A 662 -20.69 -79.52 38.20
N MET A 663 -21.30 -80.51 38.86
CA MET A 663 -20.57 -81.27 39.88
C MET A 663 -19.34 -82.00 39.27
N PRO A 664 -18.13 -81.85 39.86
CA PRO A 664 -16.96 -82.58 39.42
C PRO A 664 -17.09 -84.08 39.73
N LYS A 665 -16.47 -84.90 38.86
CA LYS A 665 -16.63 -86.36 38.82
C LYS A 665 -15.81 -87.09 39.91
N THR A 666 -16.09 -86.81 41.18
CA THR A 666 -15.47 -87.47 42.34
C THR A 666 -16.54 -88.07 43.26
N GLY A 667 -16.94 -89.30 42.96
CA GLY A 667 -17.99 -90.03 43.70
C GLY A 667 -18.06 -91.52 43.37
N ALA A 668 -16.95 -92.12 42.93
CA ALA A 668 -16.86 -93.56 42.73
C ALA A 668 -16.40 -94.23 44.03
N TYR A 669 -17.32 -94.91 44.70
CA TYR A 669 -17.02 -95.78 45.84
C TYR A 669 -16.06 -96.90 45.44
N THR A 670 -15.25 -97.36 46.40
CA THR A 670 -14.28 -98.44 46.22
C THR A 670 -14.96 -99.80 46.10
N LYS A 671 -14.24 -100.80 45.58
CA LYS A 671 -14.77 -102.15 45.34
C LYS A 671 -15.32 -102.82 46.62
N ALA A 672 -14.74 -102.53 47.79
CA ALA A 672 -15.23 -103.04 49.08
C ALA A 672 -16.65 -102.53 49.43
N GLU A 673 -17.01 -101.33 48.99
CA GLU A 673 -18.32 -100.71 49.27
C GLU A 673 -19.41 -101.20 48.29
N SER A 674 -18.99 -101.72 47.13
CA SER A 674 -19.85 -102.37 46.11
C SER A 674 -20.39 -103.73 46.56
N ASP A 675 -19.62 -104.46 47.36
CA ASP A 675 -19.85 -105.89 47.61
C ASP A 675 -20.63 -106.12 48.91
N GLY A 676 -20.49 -105.23 49.90
CA GLY A 676 -21.39 -105.16 51.06
C GLY A 676 -22.81 -104.64 50.72
N ARG A 677 -22.97 -104.03 49.55
CA ARG A 677 -24.25 -103.56 49.00
C ARG A 677 -24.64 -104.34 47.73
N PHE A 678 -24.66 -105.67 47.89
CA PHE A 678 -25.78 -106.58 47.53
C PHE A 678 -25.65 -107.57 46.30
N GLN A 679 -26.62 -108.51 46.14
CA GLN A 679 -26.69 -109.73 45.27
C GLN A 679 -28.03 -109.82 44.40
N PRO A 680 -28.47 -110.94 43.69
CA PRO A 680 -29.26 -110.80 42.42
C PRO A 680 -30.69 -111.44 42.24
N LYS A 681 -31.57 -110.67 41.54
CA LYS A 681 -32.49 -110.95 40.37
C LYS A 681 -33.84 -111.72 40.45
N GLY A 682 -34.98 -111.01 40.20
CA GLY A 682 -36.05 -111.40 39.22
C GLY A 682 -37.57 -111.56 39.61
N SER A 683 -38.46 -110.74 39.00
CA SER A 683 -39.89 -110.97 38.52
C SER A 683 -40.99 -111.68 39.38
N TYR A 684 -42.32 -111.44 39.31
CA TYR A 684 -43.25 -110.34 38.94
C TYR A 684 -44.72 -110.78 39.31
N THR A 685 -45.41 -110.15 40.29
CA THR A 685 -46.91 -109.98 40.40
C THR A 685 -47.33 -109.43 41.79
N PRO A 686 -48.38 -108.58 41.92
CA PRO A 686 -48.88 -108.08 43.21
C PRO A 686 -50.13 -108.84 43.70
N ALA A 687 -50.36 -109.06 45.00
CA ALA A 687 -49.45 -109.08 46.14
C ALA A 687 -49.98 -110.14 47.11
N GLY A 688 -49.22 -111.21 47.39
CA GLY A 688 -49.62 -112.19 48.41
C GLY A 688 -49.19 -113.65 48.19
N GLN A 689 -48.95 -114.14 46.96
CA GLN A 689 -48.41 -115.50 46.74
C GLN A 689 -47.46 -115.57 45.54
N ALA A 690 -46.30 -116.19 45.75
CA ALA A 690 -45.28 -116.50 44.76
C ALA A 690 -44.69 -117.89 45.05
N TYR A 691 -44.38 -118.67 44.01
CA TYR A 691 -43.44 -119.80 44.06
C TYR A 691 -42.70 -119.93 42.73
N THR A 692 -41.48 -120.47 42.76
CA THR A 692 -40.55 -120.46 41.63
C THR A 692 -40.78 -121.62 40.66
N LYS A 693 -40.36 -121.46 39.39
CA LYS A 693 -40.64 -122.48 38.39
C LYS A 693 -39.96 -123.84 38.67
N ALA A 694 -38.87 -123.90 39.42
CA ALA A 694 -38.28 -125.19 39.82
C ALA A 694 -39.19 -126.04 40.75
N GLU A 695 -40.15 -125.43 41.47
CA GLU A 695 -41.22 -126.16 42.19
C GLU A 695 -42.50 -126.36 41.33
N SER A 696 -42.63 -125.65 40.20
CA SER A 696 -43.47 -126.12 39.08
C SER A 696 -42.89 -127.40 38.49
N ASP A 697 -41.59 -127.40 38.24
CA ASP A 697 -40.87 -128.45 37.52
C ASP A 697 -40.58 -129.68 38.41
N GLY A 698 -40.85 -129.57 39.72
CA GLY A 698 -40.81 -130.67 40.69
C GLY A 698 -42.10 -131.49 40.83
N ARG A 699 -43.27 -130.94 40.47
CA ARG A 699 -44.60 -131.62 40.29
C ARG A 699 -45.83 -130.68 40.21
N PHE A 700 -45.69 -129.37 40.44
CA PHE A 700 -46.74 -128.33 40.58
C PHE A 700 -47.54 -128.30 41.91
N GLN A 701 -47.73 -127.07 42.44
CA GLN A 701 -48.74 -126.60 43.44
C GLN A 701 -48.68 -127.20 44.88
N PRO A 702 -49.17 -126.53 45.98
CA PRO A 702 -49.57 -125.11 46.20
C PRO A 702 -49.05 -124.44 47.54
N LYS A 703 -49.20 -123.10 47.67
CA LYS A 703 -49.52 -122.32 48.91
C LYS A 703 -48.69 -122.46 50.24
N GLY A 704 -47.81 -121.48 50.53
CA GLY A 704 -47.92 -120.58 51.72
C GLY A 704 -46.82 -120.49 52.81
N ASN A 705 -46.20 -119.29 52.93
CA ASN A 705 -45.80 -118.55 54.16
C ASN A 705 -44.60 -119.08 55.02
N TYR A 706 -43.86 -118.32 55.87
CA TYR A 706 -44.08 -117.07 56.64
C TYR A 706 -42.83 -116.13 56.76
N THR A 707 -43.04 -114.88 57.20
CA THR A 707 -42.07 -113.79 57.55
C THR A 707 -41.37 -113.99 58.92
N PRO A 708 -40.44 -113.11 59.42
CA PRO A 708 -40.02 -111.74 59.00
C PRO A 708 -38.48 -111.62 58.73
N ALA A 709 -37.78 -110.47 58.62
CA ALA A 709 -38.08 -109.04 58.85
C ALA A 709 -37.14 -108.07 58.06
N GLY A 710 -37.50 -106.78 57.96
CA GLY A 710 -36.65 -105.72 58.53
C GLY A 710 -35.70 -104.82 57.71
N GLN A 711 -35.85 -104.65 56.38
CA GLN A 711 -35.19 -103.60 55.55
C GLN A 711 -33.70 -103.78 55.13
N ALA A 712 -33.46 -104.31 53.91
CA ALA A 712 -32.61 -103.73 52.86
C ALA A 712 -32.64 -104.63 51.60
N TYR A 713 -32.42 -104.07 50.40
CA TYR A 713 -32.77 -104.72 49.12
C TYR A 713 -31.71 -104.58 48.02
N THR A 714 -31.57 -105.60 47.18
CA THR A 714 -30.26 -106.09 46.70
C THR A 714 -29.91 -105.87 45.22
N LYS A 715 -28.82 -105.14 44.90
CA LYS A 715 -28.02 -104.89 43.64
C LYS A 715 -28.69 -105.11 42.30
N ALA A 716 -29.29 -106.26 42.04
CA ALA A 716 -30.29 -106.36 40.97
C ALA A 716 -31.47 -105.38 41.15
N GLU A 717 -31.76 -104.91 42.37
CA GLU A 717 -32.72 -103.83 42.67
C GLU A 717 -32.17 -102.43 42.43
N SER A 718 -30.86 -102.29 42.18
CA SER A 718 -30.27 -101.12 41.52
C SER A 718 -30.49 -101.23 40.01
N ASP A 719 -30.16 -102.37 39.41
CA ASP A 719 -30.30 -102.61 37.97
C ASP A 719 -31.77 -102.54 37.50
N ALA A 720 -32.71 -103.00 38.32
CA ALA A 720 -34.15 -102.94 38.05
C ALA A 720 -34.77 -101.54 38.17
N ARG A 721 -34.05 -100.53 38.69
CA ARG A 721 -34.56 -99.15 38.81
C ARG A 721 -34.12 -98.21 37.69
N TYR A 722 -33.04 -98.52 36.96
CA TYR A 722 -32.45 -97.59 35.97
C TYR A 722 -31.99 -98.23 34.64
N GLY A 723 -32.73 -99.21 34.11
CA GLY A 723 -32.63 -99.57 32.70
C GLY A 723 -33.48 -100.75 32.27
N VAL A 724 -34.45 -100.55 31.36
CA VAL A 724 -34.32 -100.72 29.89
C VAL A 724 -35.58 -100.08 29.26
N GLY A 725 -35.42 -99.13 28.33
CA GLY A 725 -36.54 -98.32 27.81
C GLY A 725 -36.32 -97.70 26.44
N LYS A 726 -35.52 -98.34 25.57
CA LYS A 726 -35.44 -98.02 24.14
C LYS A 726 -35.97 -99.21 23.35
N THR A 727 -37.19 -99.10 22.83
CA THR A 727 -37.79 -100.13 21.98
C THR A 727 -37.79 -99.65 20.53
N THR A 728 -36.86 -100.15 19.73
CA THR A 728 -36.86 -99.97 18.27
C THR A 728 -37.78 -101.00 17.63
N THR A 729 -38.96 -100.58 17.20
CA THR A 729 -39.80 -101.34 16.26
C THR A 729 -39.37 -101.03 14.82
N GLY A 730 -38.37 -101.77 14.35
CA GLY A 730 -37.90 -101.75 12.96
C GLY A 730 -37.00 -100.54 12.60
N ASN A 731 -36.23 -100.69 11.52
CA ASN A 731 -35.13 -99.78 11.14
C ASN A 731 -35.53 -98.31 10.88
N ASN A 732 -36.83 -98.00 10.80
CA ASN A 732 -37.35 -96.67 10.47
C ASN A 732 -38.18 -95.99 11.58
N SER A 733 -38.30 -96.56 12.79
CA SER A 733 -39.00 -95.89 13.90
C SER A 733 -38.45 -96.25 15.30
N ALA A 734 -38.59 -95.34 16.25
CA ALA A 734 -38.21 -95.54 17.66
C ALA A 734 -39.08 -94.68 18.59
N TYR A 735 -39.31 -95.12 19.82
CA TYR A 735 -39.98 -94.34 20.85
C TYR A 735 -39.31 -94.44 22.21
N TYR A 736 -39.55 -93.42 23.04
CA TYR A 736 -38.99 -93.25 24.37
C TYR A 736 -40.11 -93.08 25.39
N THR A 737 -40.03 -93.88 26.46
CA THR A 737 -40.96 -93.84 27.59
C THR A 737 -40.28 -93.28 28.83
N HIS A 738 -41.06 -92.65 29.70
CA HIS A 738 -40.67 -92.38 31.08
C HIS A 738 -40.61 -93.69 31.89
N GLY A 739 -40.01 -93.65 33.08
CA GLY A 739 -39.88 -94.83 33.95
C GLY A 739 -41.20 -95.45 34.44
N ASN A 740 -42.34 -94.80 34.20
CA ASN A 740 -43.69 -95.32 34.42
C ASN A 740 -44.32 -96.00 33.19
N GLY A 741 -43.58 -96.13 32.08
CA GLY A 741 -44.05 -96.72 30.82
C GLY A 741 -44.79 -95.76 29.88
N ALA A 742 -45.09 -94.52 30.30
CA ALA A 742 -45.76 -93.54 29.45
C ALA A 742 -44.80 -93.00 28.36
N VAL A 743 -45.25 -92.98 27.11
CA VAL A 743 -44.46 -92.49 25.96
C VAL A 743 -44.45 -90.96 25.98
N PHE A 744 -43.27 -90.35 25.78
CA PHE A 744 -43.12 -88.88 25.75
C PHE A 744 -42.43 -88.34 24.49
N MET A 745 -41.69 -89.18 23.75
CA MET A 745 -41.14 -88.82 22.44
C MET A 745 -41.10 -90.02 21.48
N GLN A 746 -41.38 -89.78 20.20
CA GLN A 746 -41.38 -90.77 19.12
C GLN A 746 -40.68 -90.20 17.88
N SER A 747 -39.77 -90.97 17.30
CA SER A 747 -38.99 -90.63 16.11
C SER A 747 -39.36 -91.56 14.95
N MET A 748 -39.67 -90.98 13.79
CA MET A 748 -40.00 -91.67 12.54
C MET A 748 -39.09 -91.17 11.43
N ARG A 749 -38.59 -92.06 10.58
CA ARG A 749 -37.69 -91.72 9.47
C ARG A 749 -38.11 -92.37 8.16
N ASN A 750 -37.61 -91.82 7.05
CA ASN A 750 -37.81 -92.35 5.70
C ASN A 750 -39.28 -92.37 5.23
N ILE A 751 -40.07 -91.34 5.58
CA ILE A 751 -41.47 -91.19 5.13
C ILE A 751 -41.49 -90.45 3.80
N SER A 752 -41.67 -91.14 2.67
CA SER A 752 -41.81 -90.47 1.35
C SER A 752 -43.23 -89.97 1.11
N VAL A 753 -43.35 -88.71 0.71
CA VAL A 753 -44.61 -88.06 0.30
C VAL A 753 -44.42 -87.45 -1.09
N GLY A 754 -45.31 -87.82 -2.02
CA GLY A 754 -45.32 -87.34 -3.41
C GLY A 754 -45.78 -85.89 -3.53
N ASN A 755 -45.71 -85.31 -4.74
CA ASN A 755 -46.09 -83.91 -4.95
C ASN A 755 -47.61 -83.71 -4.86
N ASN A 756 -48.05 -82.62 -4.21
CA ASN A 756 -49.46 -82.30 -3.99
C ASN A 756 -50.23 -83.43 -3.25
N ALA A 757 -49.53 -84.20 -2.41
CA ALA A 757 -50.08 -85.36 -1.73
C ALA A 757 -50.22 -85.14 -0.21
N THR A 758 -51.24 -85.79 0.35
CA THR A 758 -51.53 -85.86 1.79
C THR A 758 -51.33 -87.30 2.28
N VAL A 759 -50.49 -87.50 3.29
CA VAL A 759 -50.17 -88.80 3.88
C VAL A 759 -50.34 -88.73 5.40
N THR A 760 -51.18 -89.59 5.96
CA THR A 760 -51.31 -89.76 7.42
C THR A 760 -50.31 -90.79 7.91
N VAL A 761 -49.42 -90.35 8.80
CA VAL A 761 -48.35 -91.14 9.41
C VAL A 761 -48.82 -91.56 10.80
N THR A 762 -48.94 -92.87 11.02
CA THR A 762 -49.25 -93.42 12.36
C THR A 762 -47.96 -93.74 13.10
N LEU A 763 -47.86 -93.25 14.33
CA LEU A 763 -46.72 -93.46 15.21
C LEU A 763 -46.76 -94.88 15.81
N PRO A 764 -45.62 -95.48 16.20
CA PRO A 764 -45.56 -96.86 16.69
C PRO A 764 -46.38 -97.13 17.95
N THR A 765 -46.70 -96.09 18.72
CA THR A 765 -47.52 -96.17 19.94
C THR A 765 -48.23 -94.83 20.19
N SER A 766 -49.17 -94.79 21.14
CA SER A 766 -49.96 -93.59 21.46
C SER A 766 -49.36 -92.80 22.61
N PHE A 767 -49.39 -91.46 22.50
CA PHE A 767 -49.18 -90.59 23.65
C PHE A 767 -50.42 -90.65 24.58
N PRO A 768 -50.26 -90.60 25.92
CA PRO A 768 -51.37 -90.75 26.86
C PRO A 768 -52.49 -89.70 26.67
N ASN A 769 -52.12 -88.42 26.57
CA ASN A 769 -53.01 -87.28 26.52
C ASN A 769 -53.03 -86.62 25.14
N GLY A 770 -51.88 -86.50 24.47
CA GLY A 770 -51.83 -86.07 23.07
C GLY A 770 -50.44 -85.71 22.56
N ILE A 771 -50.37 -85.36 21.28
CA ILE A 771 -49.17 -84.79 20.67
C ILE A 771 -49.08 -83.31 21.07
N LEU A 772 -47.98 -82.92 21.69
CA LEU A 772 -47.71 -81.55 22.11
C LEU A 772 -46.95 -80.75 21.03
N GLY A 773 -46.03 -81.41 20.32
CA GLY A 773 -45.19 -80.76 19.32
C GLY A 773 -44.57 -81.74 18.32
N ILE A 774 -44.30 -81.24 17.11
CA ILE A 774 -43.72 -82.02 16.01
C ILE A 774 -42.52 -81.26 15.46
N GLY A 775 -41.32 -81.71 15.78
CA GLY A 775 -40.13 -81.34 15.02
C GLY A 775 -40.06 -82.19 13.77
N SER A 776 -39.80 -81.60 12.60
CA SER A 776 -39.66 -82.37 11.37
C SER A 776 -38.66 -81.76 10.40
N SER A 777 -37.97 -82.63 9.66
CA SER A 777 -37.01 -82.26 8.63
C SER A 777 -37.36 -82.95 7.31
N TYR A 778 -37.26 -82.18 6.23
CA TYR A 778 -37.64 -82.53 4.87
C TYR A 778 -36.40 -82.55 3.97
N TYR A 779 -36.30 -83.56 3.11
CA TYR A 779 -35.29 -83.65 2.06
C TYR A 779 -35.94 -84.14 0.76
N GLY A 780 -35.90 -83.33 -0.30
CA GLY A 780 -36.59 -83.62 -1.56
C GLY A 780 -36.54 -82.51 -2.59
N THR A 781 -37.36 -82.63 -3.62
CA THR A 781 -37.48 -81.70 -4.76
C THR A 781 -38.72 -80.80 -4.62
N GLY A 782 -38.49 -79.49 -4.66
CA GLY A 782 -39.51 -78.44 -4.49
C GLY A 782 -39.11 -77.46 -3.38
N GLY A 783 -39.67 -76.25 -3.40
CA GLY A 783 -39.24 -75.12 -2.56
C GLY A 783 -38.67 -73.92 -3.32
N ASN A 784 -38.63 -73.98 -4.66
CA ASN A 784 -38.02 -72.95 -5.51
C ASN A 784 -38.97 -71.78 -5.86
N ASN A 785 -40.18 -71.74 -5.32
CA ASN A 785 -41.08 -70.58 -5.40
C ASN A 785 -41.97 -70.47 -4.15
N SER A 786 -42.59 -69.31 -3.97
CA SER A 786 -43.46 -68.98 -2.84
C SER A 786 -44.79 -69.77 -2.78
N ALA A 787 -45.06 -70.64 -3.76
CA ALA A 787 -46.22 -71.54 -3.78
C ALA A 787 -45.87 -72.99 -3.41
N SER A 788 -44.60 -73.28 -3.09
CA SER A 788 -44.14 -74.58 -2.56
C SER A 788 -44.15 -74.57 -1.03
N TYR A 789 -44.95 -75.43 -0.40
CA TYR A 789 -44.99 -75.58 1.06
C TYR A 789 -45.38 -77.00 1.47
N TRP A 790 -45.13 -77.33 2.73
CA TRP A 790 -45.72 -78.52 3.37
C TRP A 790 -46.16 -78.18 4.80
N PHE A 791 -47.11 -78.94 5.31
CA PHE A 791 -47.57 -78.88 6.69
C PHE A 791 -47.51 -80.27 7.32
N CYS A 792 -47.08 -80.36 8.57
CA CYS A 792 -47.27 -81.57 9.38
C CYS A 792 -48.11 -81.19 10.60
N THR A 793 -49.29 -81.79 10.73
CA THR A 793 -50.26 -81.46 11.79
C THR A 793 -50.65 -82.72 12.58
N PRO A 794 -50.80 -82.63 13.92
CA PRO A 794 -51.29 -83.74 14.70
C PRO A 794 -52.79 -83.92 14.44
N VAL A 795 -53.21 -85.15 14.15
CA VAL A 795 -54.62 -85.51 13.87
C VAL A 795 -55.19 -86.52 14.87
N GLY A 796 -54.41 -86.87 15.90
CA GLY A 796 -54.82 -87.73 17.01
C GLY A 796 -53.70 -87.90 18.02
N LYS A 797 -53.89 -88.76 19.04
CA LYS A 797 -52.87 -89.03 20.07
C LYS A 797 -51.67 -89.86 19.55
N ASN A 798 -51.75 -90.40 18.34
CA ASN A 798 -50.74 -91.27 17.72
C ASN A 798 -50.59 -91.06 16.21
N GLN A 799 -51.14 -89.98 15.65
CA GLN A 799 -51.16 -89.76 14.20
C GLN A 799 -50.83 -88.32 13.82
N VAL A 800 -50.07 -88.19 12.75
CA VAL A 800 -49.62 -86.91 12.18
C VAL A 800 -49.85 -86.92 10.67
N LYS A 801 -50.54 -85.91 10.15
CA LYS A 801 -50.83 -85.76 8.73
C LYS A 801 -49.80 -84.85 8.09
N ILE A 802 -49.07 -85.34 7.10
CA ILE A 802 -48.17 -84.53 6.26
C ILE A 802 -48.90 -84.20 4.97
N GLU A 803 -48.98 -82.92 4.64
CA GLU A 803 -49.56 -82.42 3.39
C GLU A 803 -48.50 -81.62 2.66
N THR A 804 -48.31 -81.89 1.38
CA THR A 804 -47.33 -81.22 0.53
C THR A 804 -48.05 -80.47 -0.58
N LYS A 805 -47.47 -79.34 -1.01
CA LYS A 805 -47.94 -78.58 -2.18
C LYS A 805 -46.75 -78.07 -2.97
N ASN A 806 -46.70 -78.41 -4.27
CA ASN A 806 -45.59 -78.12 -5.18
C ASN A 806 -44.19 -78.52 -4.64
N CYS A 807 -44.13 -79.60 -3.86
CA CYS A 807 -42.90 -80.22 -3.37
C CYS A 807 -43.13 -81.71 -3.07
N SER A 808 -42.09 -82.53 -3.18
CA SER A 808 -42.12 -83.96 -2.91
C SER A 808 -40.80 -84.43 -2.29
N GLY A 809 -40.83 -85.36 -1.35
CA GLY A 809 -39.60 -85.87 -0.77
C GLY A 809 -39.80 -86.74 0.45
N THR A 810 -38.69 -86.96 1.15
CA THR A 810 -38.61 -87.83 2.32
C THR A 810 -38.58 -87.00 3.60
N PHE A 811 -39.44 -87.35 4.54
CA PHE A 811 -39.63 -86.67 5.82
C PHE A 811 -39.14 -87.52 6.99
N PHE A 812 -38.64 -86.82 8.00
CA PHE A 812 -38.20 -87.36 9.28
C PHE A 812 -38.93 -86.55 10.37
N LEU A 813 -39.60 -87.24 11.30
CA LEU A 813 -40.41 -86.62 12.35
C LEU A 813 -39.85 -86.99 13.72
N ASN A 814 -39.73 -86.01 14.61
CA ASN A 814 -39.57 -86.18 16.06
C ASN A 814 -40.81 -85.56 16.72
N VAL A 815 -41.74 -86.42 17.12
CA VAL A 815 -43.00 -86.04 17.75
C VAL A 815 -42.86 -86.18 19.26
N THR A 816 -43.24 -85.15 20.00
CA THR A 816 -43.31 -85.16 21.47
C THR A 816 -44.76 -85.07 21.94
N GLY A 817 -45.04 -85.69 23.07
CA GLY A 817 -46.37 -85.74 23.66
C GLY A 817 -46.29 -86.02 25.16
N TYR A 818 -47.46 -86.03 25.78
CA TYR A 818 -47.68 -86.15 27.22
C TYR A 818 -48.95 -86.95 27.48
#